data_AF-A0A0L0FYS0-F1
#
_entry.id   AF-A0A0L0FYS0-F1
#
_cell.length_a   1.000
_cell.length_b   1.000
_cell.length_c   1.000
_cell.angle_alpha   90.00
_cell.angle_beta   90.00
_cell.angle_gamma   90.00
#
_symmetry.space_group_name_H-M   'P 1'
#
loop_
_entity.id
_entity.type
_entity.pdbx_description
1 polymer ?
#
loop_
_entity_poly.entity_id
_entity_poly.type
_entity_poly.pdbx_seq_one_letter_code
_entity_poly.pdbx_strand_id
1 'polypeptide(L)'
;MHKSIVLTLGLLSPVLAQTQTDFTIGAKTLILSAGTNTTEELPKWVLDSYGVDYDIKELTTGSTITIPACSEQFNHTECGQQKTNYTLNTLFSLELMDSNTDQPKYNSIILTSAVLGYFYYSPEDFSKTFQQRGLSAELEEEIDTYCTDYGVRTVSMRTDPIDIADEGLQSALNGAGVSHQGTATLKFVPGELSASMHNILKEHATFKIGGEISLSPTEAYWLTPARIEHTANTDRHIEPLMEVDYTCPDGSACKSVGVSLITHPTTKRETLHFHFNSDKNGLHGFTFGHMWFPWVTRGLFLGHRQIILQADIDDYYLDTGVYNTTLNRQAKGGETTPPMTYRITGEDLEHHKTFQQRINHQFGTGSNFTIQMAFNGRGEGEFGKVEAYAPNLNQASFDLFDDFLWVTHTWNHIDMYCLYSNCTEDTQELAAQEFDSCFDWTSQTCDYGVKDEPIYLKSGYTPYEYNMYELTRNQHFAETVLNVSDHSKVWSPKSIVTPRISGLNYTESIRAMLAAGIRNAVGDNSRKDLRQANAWQPFDAVVKMGKDGVELTDTSREAFEAEMISLYGVKSINVIPRFATRVYFDVSTPTEMAMEHNSIYGPNCKTCDASFQYQHDLSFQEIIDLEGFEVARNMLSLRTDPYMFHQANLRVNDMGSGKTASLLEAWIESSLKWVSEYTTFSLQSYKMDALAEVYRLRKERDDCDITGKIHYAKGKPVKLTVSSQNACQAKLTYTQTAGSGDYKPLVRTLAGNVRRQAVSGGSTENVDTTIDVDMGGSANNGVDQEIDLEGSGIETPSPVPTPAASVTPTVSPSMTAFPTLISSPVATPSTSPTTTPTSSGQPALAVSPAPTVAPSVTRTSAPTQTDDTATATATATATSTSTETETQASTVGSNPESTSGETATGTDLPKTDGAQSNSGLSTLAMIGIGAGAAVLILVVLVLGICLCRRDARAEGKLLASA
;
A
#
# COMPACT_ATOMS: atom_id res chain seq x y z
N MET A 1 -20.70 49.67 -41.79
CA MET A 1 -19.52 48.78 -41.69
C MET A 1 -19.60 47.99 -40.39
N HIS A 2 -18.85 46.89 -40.31
CA HIS A 2 -18.82 45.82 -39.28
C HIS A 2 -19.64 44.58 -39.65
N LYS A 3 -18.92 43.56 -40.15
CA LYS A 3 -19.35 42.17 -40.13
C LYS A 3 -18.86 41.57 -38.80
N SER A 4 -19.74 40.99 -38.00
CA SER A 4 -19.32 40.12 -36.90
C SER A 4 -18.80 38.81 -37.49
N ILE A 5 -17.56 38.44 -37.18
CA ILE A 5 -17.02 37.12 -37.50
C ILE A 5 -17.52 36.18 -36.40
N VAL A 6 -18.37 35.22 -36.76
CA VAL A 6 -18.69 34.09 -35.87
C VAL A 6 -17.52 33.13 -35.94
N LEU A 7 -16.70 33.11 -34.89
CA LEU A 7 -15.66 32.10 -34.74
C LEU A 7 -16.34 30.81 -34.32
N THR A 8 -16.41 29.82 -35.21
CA THR A 8 -16.99 28.52 -34.89
C THR A 8 -15.94 27.76 -34.07
N LEU A 9 -16.13 27.64 -32.75
CA LEU A 9 -15.30 26.73 -31.96
C LEU A 9 -15.57 25.31 -32.45
N GLY A 10 -14.50 24.63 -32.88
CA GLY A 10 -14.53 23.19 -33.02
C GLY A 10 -14.58 22.58 -31.62
N LEU A 11 -15.78 22.24 -31.15
CA LEU A 11 -15.92 21.28 -30.06
C LEU A 11 -15.27 19.98 -30.53
N LEU A 12 -14.35 19.43 -29.74
CA LEU A 12 -13.87 18.07 -29.89
C LEU A 12 -15.10 17.15 -29.77
N SER A 13 -15.56 16.64 -30.91
CA SER A 13 -16.60 15.62 -30.93
C SER A 13 -15.99 14.38 -30.27
N PRO A 14 -16.57 13.84 -29.19
CA PRO A 14 -16.01 12.65 -28.55
C PRO A 14 -15.95 11.52 -29.56
N VAL A 15 -14.89 10.71 -29.51
CA VAL A 15 -14.73 9.53 -30.36
C VAL A 15 -15.72 8.47 -29.90
N LEU A 16 -16.94 8.58 -30.43
CA LEU A 16 -17.93 7.51 -30.46
C LEU A 16 -17.39 6.39 -31.34
N ALA A 17 -17.70 5.14 -30.98
CA ALA A 17 -17.39 3.97 -31.79
C ALA A 17 -17.89 4.18 -33.23
N GLN A 18 -17.00 4.07 -34.23
CA GLN A 18 -17.34 4.39 -35.62
C GLN A 18 -18.29 3.35 -36.25
N THR A 19 -18.41 2.17 -35.62
CA THR A 19 -19.34 1.12 -35.99
C THR A 19 -20.80 1.60 -35.90
N GLN A 20 -21.51 1.64 -37.02
CA GLN A 20 -22.97 1.84 -37.04
C GLN A 20 -23.75 0.63 -36.51
N THR A 21 -23.08 -0.49 -36.25
CA THR A 21 -23.61 -1.72 -35.66
C THR A 21 -23.63 -1.65 -34.14
N ASP A 22 -24.62 -2.30 -33.55
CA ASP A 22 -24.72 -2.51 -32.10
C ASP A 22 -23.72 -3.63 -31.70
N PHE A 23 -23.04 -3.49 -30.57
CA PHE A 23 -22.02 -4.44 -30.07
C PHE A 23 -21.98 -4.50 -28.54
N THR A 24 -21.30 -5.50 -27.98
CA THR A 24 -21.07 -5.64 -26.53
C THR A 24 -19.57 -5.68 -26.26
N ILE A 25 -19.08 -4.91 -25.28
CA ILE A 25 -17.66 -4.90 -24.87
C ILE A 25 -17.52 -5.31 -23.39
N GLY A 26 -16.45 -6.03 -23.05
CA GLY A 26 -16.13 -6.29 -21.65
C GLY A 26 -15.78 -5.00 -20.89
N ALA A 27 -16.29 -4.85 -19.68
CA ALA A 27 -15.94 -3.77 -18.74
C ALA A 27 -14.62 -4.09 -18.02
N LYS A 28 -13.60 -4.45 -18.81
CA LYS A 28 -12.33 -5.04 -18.38
C LYS A 28 -11.16 -4.25 -18.96
N THR A 29 -10.09 -4.10 -18.17
CA THR A 29 -8.87 -3.41 -18.63
C THR A 29 -7.83 -4.37 -19.18
N LEU A 30 -7.07 -3.97 -20.19
CA LEU A 30 -5.87 -4.67 -20.64
C LEU A 30 -4.62 -3.88 -20.24
N ILE A 31 -3.70 -4.48 -19.49
CA ILE A 31 -2.34 -3.97 -19.32
C ILE A 31 -1.45 -4.65 -20.34
N LEU A 32 -0.78 -3.86 -21.18
CA LEU A 32 0.34 -4.32 -22.01
C LEU A 32 1.64 -3.88 -21.34
N SER A 33 2.53 -4.84 -21.15
CA SER A 33 3.79 -4.70 -20.40
C SER A 33 4.96 -5.25 -21.23
N ALA A 34 6.16 -4.69 -21.04
CA ALA A 34 7.38 -5.30 -21.57
C ALA A 34 7.73 -6.61 -20.84
N GLY A 35 7.26 -6.79 -19.61
CA GLY A 35 7.60 -7.88 -18.69
C GLY A 35 8.84 -7.59 -17.84
N THR A 36 9.26 -6.32 -17.73
CA THR A 36 10.57 -5.92 -17.19
C THR A 36 10.48 -5.03 -15.95
N ASN A 37 10.76 -5.64 -14.79
CA ASN A 37 11.01 -5.01 -13.49
C ASN A 37 9.82 -4.26 -12.83
N THR A 38 10.04 -3.89 -11.57
CA THR A 38 9.06 -3.37 -10.60
C THR A 38 8.42 -2.02 -10.95
N THR A 39 8.96 -1.29 -11.94
CA THR A 39 8.36 -0.04 -12.46
C THR A 39 7.08 -0.28 -13.25
N GLU A 40 6.95 -1.45 -13.87
CA GLU A 40 5.76 -1.82 -14.65
C GLU A 40 4.57 -2.26 -13.78
N GLU A 41 4.76 -2.37 -12.46
CA GLU A 41 3.71 -2.79 -11.52
C GLU A 41 2.64 -1.71 -11.25
N LEU A 42 2.90 -0.42 -11.52
CA LEU A 42 1.99 0.66 -11.09
C LEU A 42 0.55 0.49 -11.64
N PRO A 43 0.30 0.23 -12.95
CA PRO A 43 -1.03 -0.08 -13.45
C PRO A 43 -1.71 -1.20 -12.65
N LYS A 44 -1.01 -2.31 -12.41
CA LYS A 44 -1.55 -3.45 -11.65
C LYS A 44 -1.96 -3.03 -10.24
N TRP A 45 -1.09 -2.34 -9.50
CA TRP A 45 -1.39 -1.88 -8.14
C TRP A 45 -2.54 -0.88 -8.08
N VAL A 46 -2.68 -0.01 -9.08
CA VAL A 46 -3.85 0.88 -9.19
C VAL A 46 -5.12 0.06 -9.40
N LEU A 47 -5.16 -0.86 -10.38
CA LEU A 47 -6.35 -1.67 -10.65
C LEU A 47 -6.69 -2.62 -9.49
N ASP A 48 -5.70 -3.21 -8.82
CA ASP A 48 -5.87 -4.03 -7.60
C ASP A 48 -6.50 -3.22 -6.45
N SER A 49 -6.13 -1.94 -6.30
CA SER A 49 -6.61 -1.09 -5.19
C SER A 49 -8.10 -0.78 -5.31
N TYR A 50 -8.58 -0.41 -6.51
CA TYR A 50 -10.02 -0.36 -6.82
C TYR A 50 -10.67 -1.77 -6.77
N GLY A 51 -9.86 -2.78 -7.10
CA GLY A 51 -10.25 -4.16 -7.37
C GLY A 51 -11.23 -4.25 -8.52
N VAL A 52 -10.73 -3.92 -9.71
CA VAL A 52 -11.43 -4.06 -11.00
C VAL A 52 -10.83 -5.22 -11.79
N ASP A 53 -11.59 -5.80 -12.71
CA ASP A 53 -11.11 -6.88 -13.58
C ASP A 53 -10.13 -6.36 -14.67
N TYR A 54 -9.03 -7.08 -14.86
CA TYR A 54 -8.03 -6.81 -15.90
C TYR A 54 -7.27 -8.07 -16.32
N ASP A 55 -6.73 -8.04 -17.55
CA ASP A 55 -5.70 -8.99 -17.98
C ASP A 55 -4.35 -8.26 -18.12
N ILE A 56 -3.25 -8.98 -17.92
CA ILE A 56 -1.90 -8.51 -18.28
C ILE A 56 -1.39 -9.38 -19.44
N LYS A 57 -0.84 -8.75 -20.48
CA LYS A 57 -0.07 -9.42 -21.54
C LYS A 57 1.35 -8.86 -21.56
N GLU A 58 2.32 -9.73 -21.30
CA GLU A 58 3.76 -9.41 -21.35
C GLU A 58 4.33 -9.76 -22.72
N LEU A 59 4.98 -8.80 -23.37
CA LEU A 59 5.57 -8.98 -24.71
C LEU A 59 6.82 -9.86 -24.70
N THR A 60 7.54 -9.94 -23.58
CA THR A 60 8.75 -10.73 -23.46
C THR A 60 8.60 -11.87 -22.46
N THR A 61 9.46 -12.88 -22.59
CA THR A 61 9.68 -13.90 -21.57
C THR A 61 11.04 -13.66 -20.91
N GLY A 62 11.04 -13.60 -19.58
CA GLY A 62 12.25 -13.50 -18.76
C GLY A 62 12.91 -14.86 -18.54
N SER A 63 14.23 -14.91 -18.65
CA SER A 63 15.04 -16.11 -18.39
C SER A 63 16.26 -15.78 -17.54
N THR A 64 16.55 -16.58 -16.52
CA THR A 64 17.71 -16.33 -15.65
C THR A 64 19.00 -16.67 -16.38
N ILE A 65 19.87 -15.66 -16.54
CA ILE A 65 21.25 -15.83 -17.00
C ILE A 65 22.22 -15.56 -15.84
N THR A 66 23.38 -16.22 -15.87
CA THR A 66 24.52 -15.86 -15.01
C THR A 66 25.57 -15.20 -15.89
N ILE A 67 25.90 -13.94 -15.62
CA ILE A 67 26.94 -13.22 -16.37
C ILE A 67 28.31 -13.77 -15.94
N PRO A 68 29.26 -14.01 -16.88
CA PRO A 68 30.61 -14.48 -16.55
C PRO A 68 31.31 -13.63 -15.47
N ALA A 69 32.18 -14.27 -14.70
CA ALA A 69 33.02 -13.57 -13.72
C ALA A 69 34.02 -12.63 -14.42
N CYS A 70 34.45 -11.59 -13.70
CA CYS A 70 35.31 -10.52 -14.23
C CYS A 70 36.59 -11.08 -14.88
N SER A 71 36.90 -10.61 -16.09
CA SER A 71 38.07 -11.00 -16.89
C SER A 71 38.48 -9.87 -17.84
N GLU A 72 39.61 -9.99 -18.52
CA GLU A 72 40.03 -9.00 -19.53
C GLU A 72 39.04 -8.87 -20.71
N GLN A 73 38.21 -9.91 -20.95
CA GLN A 73 37.17 -9.93 -21.97
C GLN A 73 35.80 -9.44 -21.45
N PHE A 74 35.50 -9.68 -20.16
CA PHE A 74 34.25 -9.30 -19.50
C PHE A 74 34.56 -8.45 -18.27
N ASN A 75 34.57 -7.13 -18.43
CA ASN A 75 34.94 -6.19 -17.37
C ASN A 75 33.89 -5.08 -17.23
N HIS A 76 32.77 -5.40 -16.57
CA HIS A 76 31.69 -4.45 -16.27
C HIS A 76 31.07 -4.74 -14.89
N THR A 77 30.28 -3.80 -14.37
CA THR A 77 29.73 -3.82 -13.00
C THR A 77 28.70 -4.92 -12.71
N GLU A 78 28.31 -5.71 -13.71
CA GLU A 78 27.32 -6.80 -13.58
C GLU A 78 27.96 -8.20 -13.74
N CYS A 79 29.28 -8.30 -13.93
CA CYS A 79 29.99 -9.58 -14.00
C CYS A 79 29.79 -10.45 -12.74
N GLY A 80 29.60 -11.76 -12.94
CA GLY A 80 29.34 -12.72 -11.86
C GLY A 80 27.93 -12.66 -11.24
N GLN A 81 27.09 -11.70 -11.65
CA GLN A 81 25.72 -11.58 -11.13
C GLN A 81 24.74 -12.45 -11.94
N GLN A 82 23.70 -12.95 -11.28
CA GLN A 82 22.49 -13.41 -11.98
C GLN A 82 21.67 -12.20 -12.44
N LYS A 83 21.08 -12.32 -13.63
CA LYS A 83 20.18 -11.33 -14.23
C LYS A 83 19.04 -12.02 -14.96
N THR A 84 17.92 -11.34 -15.13
CA THR A 84 16.90 -11.76 -16.09
C THR A 84 17.25 -11.22 -17.47
N ASN A 85 17.31 -12.10 -18.46
CA ASN A 85 17.38 -11.76 -19.87
C ASN A 85 15.97 -11.87 -20.48
N TYR A 86 15.50 -10.79 -21.10
CA TYR A 86 14.16 -10.68 -21.65
C TYR A 86 14.19 -10.83 -23.17
N THR A 87 13.33 -11.71 -23.70
CA THR A 87 13.25 -12.01 -25.14
C THR A 87 11.81 -11.96 -25.63
N LEU A 88 11.58 -11.33 -26.78
CA LEU A 88 10.23 -11.21 -27.36
C LEU A 88 9.58 -12.58 -27.56
N ASN A 89 8.33 -12.71 -27.10
CA ASN A 89 7.51 -13.87 -27.36
C ASN A 89 7.09 -13.89 -28.85
N THR A 90 7.76 -14.72 -29.65
CA THR A 90 7.48 -14.85 -31.10
C THR A 90 6.11 -15.44 -31.45
N LEU A 91 5.33 -15.86 -30.45
CA LEU A 91 3.94 -16.30 -30.58
C LEU A 91 2.96 -15.38 -29.82
N PHE A 92 3.37 -14.15 -29.51
CA PHE A 92 2.52 -13.17 -28.84
C PHE A 92 1.29 -12.80 -29.67
N SER A 93 0.14 -12.69 -29.00
CA SER A 93 -1.09 -12.12 -29.54
C SER A 93 -1.78 -11.31 -28.45
N LEU A 94 -2.41 -10.22 -28.84
CA LEU A 94 -3.13 -9.31 -27.93
C LEU A 94 -4.46 -9.91 -27.45
N GLU A 95 -5.07 -10.80 -28.24
CA GLU A 95 -6.37 -11.42 -27.96
C GLU A 95 -7.45 -10.38 -27.61
N LEU A 96 -7.57 -9.30 -28.40
CA LEU A 96 -8.50 -8.19 -28.12
C LEU A 96 -9.98 -8.59 -28.27
N MET A 97 -10.27 -9.69 -28.99
CA MET A 97 -11.61 -10.22 -29.25
C MET A 97 -11.86 -11.53 -28.50
N ASP A 98 -13.09 -11.75 -28.05
CA ASP A 98 -13.55 -13.01 -27.46
C ASP A 98 -13.74 -14.08 -28.55
N SER A 99 -12.94 -15.14 -28.48
CA SER A 99 -12.90 -16.21 -29.48
C SER A 99 -14.19 -17.04 -29.65
N ASN A 100 -15.16 -16.92 -28.74
CA ASN A 100 -16.41 -17.67 -28.78
C ASN A 100 -17.58 -16.84 -29.31
N THR A 101 -17.52 -15.52 -29.14
CA THR A 101 -18.62 -14.58 -29.42
C THR A 101 -18.30 -13.52 -30.46
N ASP A 102 -17.03 -13.39 -30.87
CA ASP A 102 -16.54 -12.35 -31.80
C ASP A 102 -16.92 -10.93 -31.32
N GLN A 103 -16.72 -10.69 -30.01
CA GLN A 103 -17.00 -9.41 -29.34
C GLN A 103 -15.73 -8.84 -28.70
N PRO A 104 -15.56 -7.51 -28.65
CA PRO A 104 -14.41 -6.87 -28.02
C PRO A 104 -14.32 -7.14 -26.50
N LYS A 105 -13.14 -7.48 -25.98
CA LYS A 105 -12.94 -7.89 -24.58
C LYS A 105 -12.69 -6.74 -23.60
N TYR A 106 -12.07 -5.65 -24.06
CA TYR A 106 -11.48 -4.63 -23.19
C TYR A 106 -11.98 -3.22 -23.50
N ASN A 107 -12.60 -2.52 -22.53
CA ASN A 107 -13.05 -1.13 -22.70
C ASN A 107 -11.94 -0.08 -22.50
N SER A 108 -10.76 -0.50 -22.02
CA SER A 108 -9.59 0.34 -21.79
C SER A 108 -8.28 -0.44 -21.93
N ILE A 109 -7.24 0.21 -22.44
CA ILE A 109 -5.88 -0.37 -22.57
C ILE A 109 -4.86 0.55 -21.86
N ILE A 110 -3.93 -0.03 -21.11
CA ILE A 110 -2.82 0.67 -20.46
C ILE A 110 -1.51 0.11 -21.01
N LEU A 111 -0.62 0.99 -21.45
CA LEU A 111 0.76 0.68 -21.79
C LEU A 111 1.66 1.12 -20.64
N THR A 112 2.53 0.23 -20.16
CA THR A 112 3.56 0.58 -19.16
C THR A 112 4.60 1.56 -19.73
N SER A 113 4.81 1.54 -21.05
CA SER A 113 5.46 2.60 -21.82
C SER A 113 4.95 2.60 -23.26
N ALA A 114 5.07 3.73 -23.98
CA ALA A 114 4.45 3.90 -25.31
C ALA A 114 4.86 2.85 -26.35
N VAL A 115 6.07 2.29 -26.20
CA VAL A 115 6.72 1.37 -27.14
C VAL A 115 7.06 0.01 -26.53
N LEU A 116 6.81 -0.17 -25.22
CA LEU A 116 7.07 -1.39 -24.46
C LEU A 116 8.50 -1.94 -24.65
N GLY A 117 9.49 -1.03 -24.63
CA GLY A 117 10.89 -1.34 -24.80
C GLY A 117 11.50 -2.07 -23.59
N TYR A 118 12.44 -2.99 -23.84
CA TYR A 118 12.96 -3.94 -22.87
C TYR A 118 14.49 -4.07 -22.90
N PHE A 119 15.10 -4.58 -21.82
CA PHE A 119 16.54 -4.87 -21.77
C PHE A 119 16.83 -6.31 -22.19
N TYR A 120 17.63 -6.46 -23.23
CA TYR A 120 18.16 -7.73 -23.73
C TYR A 120 19.65 -7.84 -23.44
N TYR A 121 20.09 -9.01 -22.96
CA TYR A 121 21.50 -9.37 -22.90
C TYR A 121 21.85 -10.28 -24.07
N SER A 122 22.84 -9.87 -24.86
CA SER A 122 23.40 -10.68 -25.94
C SER A 122 23.98 -12.00 -25.41
N PRO A 123 23.63 -13.17 -25.98
CA PRO A 123 24.21 -14.44 -25.58
C PRO A 123 25.64 -14.67 -26.12
N GLU A 124 26.15 -13.79 -26.99
CA GLU A 124 27.50 -13.89 -27.54
C GLU A 124 28.56 -13.20 -26.66
N ASP A 125 28.21 -12.06 -26.07
CA ASP A 125 29.14 -11.18 -25.33
C ASP A 125 28.56 -10.60 -24.02
N PHE A 126 27.36 -11.02 -23.61
CA PHE A 126 26.64 -10.52 -22.43
C PHE A 126 26.41 -8.99 -22.41
N SER A 127 26.54 -8.32 -23.56
CA SER A 127 26.27 -6.90 -23.69
C SER A 127 24.78 -6.60 -23.48
N LYS A 128 24.50 -5.61 -22.63
CA LYS A 128 23.15 -5.17 -22.26
C LYS A 128 22.68 -4.08 -23.22
N THR A 129 21.72 -4.44 -24.07
CA THR A 129 21.11 -3.56 -25.07
C THR A 129 19.67 -3.23 -24.67
N PHE A 130 19.28 -1.96 -24.76
CA PHE A 130 17.87 -1.57 -24.68
C PHE A 130 17.22 -1.67 -26.06
N GLN A 131 16.23 -2.53 -26.20
CA GLN A 131 15.41 -2.66 -27.40
C GLN A 131 14.28 -1.65 -27.30
N GLN A 132 14.39 -0.54 -28.05
CA GLN A 132 13.52 0.63 -27.87
C GLN A 132 12.04 0.36 -28.19
N ARG A 133 11.75 -0.46 -29.21
CA ARG A 133 10.39 -0.90 -29.54
C ARG A 133 10.24 -2.40 -29.30
N GLY A 134 9.37 -2.77 -28.37
CA GLY A 134 8.90 -4.14 -28.15
C GLY A 134 7.60 -4.44 -28.92
N LEU A 135 6.76 -3.42 -29.13
CA LEU A 135 5.64 -3.52 -30.08
C LEU A 135 6.16 -3.55 -31.52
N SER A 136 5.49 -4.36 -32.37
CA SER A 136 5.68 -4.34 -33.82
C SER A 136 4.61 -3.47 -34.48
N ALA A 137 4.84 -3.05 -35.72
CA ALA A 137 3.91 -2.20 -36.46
C ALA A 137 2.53 -2.87 -36.65
N GLU A 138 2.50 -4.19 -36.78
CA GLU A 138 1.27 -4.99 -36.90
C GLU A 138 0.46 -4.99 -35.60
N LEU A 139 1.13 -5.04 -34.44
CA LEU A 139 0.48 -4.95 -33.13
C LEU A 139 0.03 -3.51 -32.82
N GLU A 140 0.78 -2.50 -33.26
CA GLU A 140 0.36 -1.09 -33.21
C GLU A 140 -0.91 -0.88 -34.07
N GLU A 141 -0.98 -1.44 -35.28
CA GLU A 141 -2.16 -1.38 -36.17
C GLU A 141 -3.36 -2.18 -35.62
N GLU A 142 -3.16 -3.32 -34.96
CA GLU A 142 -4.22 -4.09 -34.28
C GLU A 142 -4.85 -3.27 -33.13
N ILE A 143 -4.01 -2.66 -32.27
CA ILE A 143 -4.47 -1.80 -31.16
C ILE A 143 -5.21 -0.57 -31.71
N ASP A 144 -4.66 0.11 -32.71
CA ASP A 144 -5.27 1.30 -33.29
C ASP A 144 -6.63 0.99 -33.93
N THR A 145 -6.73 -0.08 -34.72
CA THR A 145 -7.99 -0.52 -35.35
C THR A 145 -9.05 -0.82 -34.30
N TYR A 146 -8.69 -1.61 -33.28
CA TYR A 146 -9.59 -1.94 -32.17
C TYR A 146 -10.06 -0.70 -31.40
N CYS A 147 -9.17 0.28 -31.18
CA CYS A 147 -9.52 1.55 -30.55
C CYS A 147 -10.43 2.42 -31.43
N THR A 148 -10.23 2.43 -32.75
CA THR A 148 -11.06 3.16 -33.71
C THR A 148 -12.48 2.61 -33.81
N ASP A 149 -12.61 1.29 -33.97
CA ASP A 149 -13.90 0.64 -34.20
C ASP A 149 -14.79 0.73 -32.96
N TYR A 150 -14.27 0.29 -31.81
CA TYR A 150 -15.05 0.21 -30.56
C TYR A 150 -14.94 1.47 -29.68
N GLY A 151 -14.18 2.48 -30.11
CA GLY A 151 -13.99 3.73 -29.39
C GLY A 151 -13.19 3.57 -28.10
N VAL A 152 -12.28 2.61 -28.00
CA VAL A 152 -11.50 2.33 -26.78
C VAL A 152 -10.40 3.38 -26.58
N ARG A 153 -10.15 3.75 -25.31
CA ARG A 153 -9.10 4.69 -24.91
C ARG A 153 -7.85 3.96 -24.46
N THR A 154 -6.71 4.63 -24.62
CA THR A 154 -5.42 4.09 -24.13
C THR A 154 -4.65 5.08 -23.27
N VAL A 155 -3.83 4.60 -22.34
CA VAL A 155 -2.93 5.43 -21.50
C VAL A 155 -1.51 4.88 -21.60
N SER A 156 -0.50 5.73 -21.66
CA SER A 156 0.91 5.36 -21.60
C SER A 156 1.58 5.94 -20.35
N MET A 157 1.95 5.07 -19.40
CA MET A 157 2.55 5.44 -18.10
C MET A 157 3.92 6.11 -18.21
N ARG A 158 4.60 5.94 -19.34
CA ARG A 158 5.85 6.60 -19.70
C ARG A 158 5.95 6.74 -21.22
N THR A 159 6.21 7.95 -21.71
CA THR A 159 6.43 8.20 -23.14
C THR A 159 7.59 9.17 -23.36
N ASP A 160 8.60 8.74 -24.10
CA ASP A 160 9.64 9.62 -24.62
C ASP A 160 9.08 10.26 -25.91
N PRO A 161 9.09 11.59 -26.11
CA PRO A 161 8.36 12.23 -27.23
C PRO A 161 8.76 11.74 -28.62
N ILE A 162 10.00 11.28 -28.77
CA ILE A 162 10.52 10.66 -30.00
C ILE A 162 9.82 9.34 -30.37
N ASP A 163 9.28 8.62 -29.38
CA ASP A 163 8.63 7.32 -29.59
C ASP A 163 7.28 7.45 -30.31
N ILE A 164 6.59 8.59 -30.15
CA ILE A 164 5.32 8.90 -30.83
C ILE A 164 5.55 9.24 -32.31
N ALA A 165 6.73 9.76 -32.65
CA ALA A 165 7.15 10.12 -34.01
C ALA A 165 6.26 11.15 -34.75
N ASP A 166 5.54 12.01 -34.01
CA ASP A 166 4.73 13.09 -34.58
C ASP A 166 5.53 14.40 -34.72
N GLU A 167 5.39 15.10 -35.86
CA GLU A 167 6.08 16.39 -36.08
C GLU A 167 5.67 17.48 -35.07
N GLY A 168 4.42 17.43 -34.59
CA GLY A 168 3.83 18.32 -33.59
C GLY A 168 4.32 18.10 -32.17
N LEU A 169 5.03 17.01 -31.86
CA LEU A 169 5.57 16.73 -30.53
C LEU A 169 7.08 16.44 -30.58
N GLN A 170 7.85 17.27 -29.89
CA GLN A 170 9.31 17.19 -29.86
C GLN A 170 9.82 17.00 -28.43
N SER A 171 10.99 16.41 -28.24
CA SER A 171 11.65 16.41 -26.92
C SER A 171 12.04 17.84 -26.55
N ALA A 172 11.75 18.24 -25.31
CA ALA A 172 12.22 19.51 -24.75
C ALA A 172 13.73 19.47 -24.39
N LEU A 173 14.32 18.28 -24.33
CA LEU A 173 15.73 18.04 -24.01
C LEU A 173 16.47 17.42 -25.19
N ASN A 174 17.79 17.63 -25.23
CA ASN A 174 18.68 17.04 -26.24
C ASN A 174 18.95 15.55 -25.95
N GLY A 175 17.93 14.70 -26.10
CA GLY A 175 18.02 13.25 -25.89
C GLY A 175 16.70 12.62 -25.42
N ALA A 176 16.78 11.34 -25.03
CA ALA A 176 15.66 10.52 -24.54
C ALA A 176 15.31 10.81 -23.05
N GLY A 177 15.28 12.10 -22.67
CA GLY A 177 15.03 12.53 -21.29
C GLY A 177 16.26 12.71 -20.41
N VAL A 178 16.04 12.83 -19.10
CA VAL A 178 17.06 13.07 -18.07
C VAL A 178 16.70 12.38 -16.75
N SER A 179 17.72 11.90 -16.04
CA SER A 179 17.61 11.53 -14.62
C SER A 179 17.62 12.80 -13.76
N HIS A 180 16.44 13.36 -13.48
CA HIS A 180 16.31 14.59 -12.72
C HIS A 180 16.54 14.34 -11.23
N GLN A 181 17.48 15.06 -10.63
CA GLN A 181 17.79 15.01 -9.20
C GLN A 181 16.95 16.03 -8.43
N GLY A 182 16.27 15.60 -7.36
CA GLY A 182 15.36 16.45 -6.59
C GLY A 182 14.01 16.71 -7.28
N THR A 183 13.30 17.76 -6.85
CA THR A 183 11.89 17.98 -7.20
C THR A 183 11.68 18.60 -8.58
N ALA A 184 10.92 17.90 -9.43
CA ALA A 184 10.10 18.54 -10.47
C ALA A 184 8.66 18.73 -9.96
N THR A 185 7.89 19.64 -10.57
CA THR A 185 6.47 19.83 -10.21
C THR A 185 5.56 19.88 -11.43
N LEU A 186 4.42 19.22 -11.34
CA LEU A 186 3.34 19.23 -12.32
C LEU A 186 2.21 20.16 -11.88
N LYS A 187 1.59 20.84 -12.86
CA LYS A 187 0.39 21.67 -12.69
C LYS A 187 -0.53 21.46 -13.90
N PHE A 188 -1.85 21.47 -13.69
CA PHE A 188 -2.80 21.42 -14.80
C PHE A 188 -2.70 22.69 -15.66
N VAL A 189 -2.80 22.53 -16.99
CA VAL A 189 -2.94 23.65 -17.93
C VAL A 189 -4.34 24.24 -17.77
N PRO A 190 -4.52 25.55 -17.54
CA PRO A 190 -5.85 26.16 -17.44
C PRO A 190 -6.65 25.99 -18.75
N GLY A 191 -7.75 25.24 -18.70
CA GLY A 191 -8.60 24.98 -19.87
C GLY A 191 -9.66 23.92 -19.64
N GLU A 192 -10.68 23.88 -20.51
CA GLU A 192 -11.84 23.00 -20.39
C GLU A 192 -11.46 21.51 -20.36
N LEU A 193 -10.40 21.10 -21.08
CA LEU A 193 -9.92 19.71 -21.06
C LEU A 193 -9.46 19.30 -19.67
N SER A 194 -8.53 20.05 -19.06
CA SER A 194 -8.02 19.82 -17.71
C SER A 194 -9.12 19.87 -16.65
N ALA A 195 -9.99 20.88 -16.72
CA ALA A 195 -11.17 21.03 -15.87
C ALA A 195 -12.19 19.87 -16.03
N SER A 196 -12.14 19.12 -17.13
CA SER A 196 -12.95 17.91 -17.34
C SER A 196 -12.22 16.60 -17.01
N MET A 197 -10.91 16.63 -16.71
CA MET A 197 -10.08 15.43 -16.53
C MET A 197 -9.46 15.27 -15.14
N HIS A 198 -9.30 16.35 -14.36
CA HIS A 198 -8.65 16.29 -13.04
C HIS A 198 -9.32 15.32 -12.04
N ASN A 199 -10.63 15.09 -12.17
CA ASN A 199 -11.40 14.16 -11.35
C ASN A 199 -11.25 14.46 -9.83
N ILE A 200 -10.87 13.50 -8.98
CA ILE A 200 -10.70 13.71 -7.54
C ILE A 200 -9.47 14.57 -7.19
N LEU A 201 -8.54 14.80 -8.15
CA LEU A 201 -7.36 15.64 -7.94
C LEU A 201 -7.77 17.13 -7.93
N LYS A 202 -7.04 17.96 -7.18
CA LYS A 202 -7.29 19.40 -7.13
C LYS A 202 -6.68 20.11 -8.35
N GLU A 203 -7.50 20.77 -9.17
CA GLU A 203 -7.09 21.47 -10.39
C GLU A 203 -5.93 22.47 -10.16
N HIS A 204 -5.88 23.11 -8.99
CA HIS A 204 -4.87 24.12 -8.66
C HIS A 204 -3.72 23.60 -7.79
N ALA A 205 -3.63 22.28 -7.55
CA ALA A 205 -2.52 21.70 -6.79
C ALA A 205 -1.21 21.68 -7.60
N THR A 206 -0.09 21.61 -6.87
CA THR A 206 1.26 21.50 -7.43
C THR A 206 1.84 20.15 -7.04
N PHE A 207 1.61 19.15 -7.89
CA PHE A 207 2.03 17.77 -7.63
C PHE A 207 3.55 17.66 -7.79
N LYS A 208 4.25 17.08 -6.81
CA LYS A 208 5.68 16.81 -6.92
C LYS A 208 5.94 15.55 -7.75
N ILE A 209 7.13 15.51 -8.37
CA ILE A 209 7.83 14.28 -8.75
C ILE A 209 9.22 14.38 -8.12
N GLY A 210 9.45 13.63 -7.06
CA GLY A 210 10.72 13.60 -6.34
C GLY A 210 10.90 14.76 -5.36
N GLY A 211 11.79 14.57 -4.38
CA GLY A 211 12.06 15.54 -3.32
C GLY A 211 10.81 15.96 -2.54
N GLU A 212 9.81 15.08 -2.42
CA GLU A 212 8.68 15.20 -1.50
C GLU A 212 9.20 15.47 -0.09
N ILE A 213 10.19 14.67 0.31
CA ILE A 213 11.00 14.72 1.53
C ILE A 213 12.50 14.74 1.18
N SER A 214 13.34 15.20 2.10
CA SER A 214 14.81 15.24 1.94
C SER A 214 15.49 13.86 2.02
N LEU A 215 14.78 12.84 2.52
CA LEU A 215 15.30 11.48 2.76
C LEU A 215 14.77 10.44 1.76
N SER A 216 14.29 10.88 0.59
CA SER A 216 13.70 9.96 -0.40
C SER A 216 14.77 8.98 -0.92
N PRO A 217 14.58 7.65 -0.80
CA PRO A 217 15.56 6.67 -1.27
C PRO A 217 15.71 6.65 -2.81
N THR A 218 14.80 7.32 -3.52
CA THR A 218 14.89 7.63 -4.95
C THR A 218 15.07 9.15 -5.12
N GLU A 219 16.32 9.63 -5.01
CA GLU A 219 16.67 11.04 -5.27
C GLU A 219 16.41 11.47 -6.72
N ALA A 220 16.32 10.49 -7.63
CA ALA A 220 16.30 10.68 -9.07
C ALA A 220 15.07 10.06 -9.75
N TYR A 221 14.35 10.85 -10.55
CA TYR A 221 13.26 10.38 -11.43
C TYR A 221 13.59 10.64 -12.89
N TRP A 222 13.22 9.72 -13.79
CA TRP A 222 13.41 9.91 -15.22
C TRP A 222 12.31 10.80 -15.79
N LEU A 223 12.67 11.95 -16.35
CA LEU A 223 11.77 12.89 -17.00
C LEU A 223 12.04 12.91 -18.50
N THR A 224 11.00 12.86 -19.32
CA THR A 224 11.06 12.91 -20.79
C THR A 224 10.25 14.08 -21.37
N PRO A 225 10.42 15.31 -20.83
CA PRO A 225 9.51 16.43 -21.04
C PRO A 225 9.33 16.79 -22.53
N ALA A 226 8.11 17.12 -22.91
CA ALA A 226 7.74 17.40 -24.30
C ALA A 226 7.57 18.89 -24.61
N ARG A 227 7.73 19.24 -25.88
CA ARG A 227 7.44 20.56 -26.46
C ARG A 227 6.49 20.37 -27.64
N ILE A 228 5.45 21.20 -27.71
CA ILE A 228 4.46 21.17 -28.80
C ILE A 228 4.87 22.18 -29.88
N GLU A 229 5.00 21.72 -31.12
CA GLU A 229 5.30 22.55 -32.27
C GLU A 229 4.00 23.01 -32.95
N HIS A 230 3.53 24.20 -32.56
CA HIS A 230 2.24 24.76 -33.00
C HIS A 230 2.07 24.90 -34.52
N THR A 231 3.14 24.88 -35.30
CA THR A 231 3.09 24.92 -36.78
C THR A 231 2.79 23.57 -37.42
N ALA A 232 2.98 22.45 -36.72
CA ALA A 232 2.56 21.12 -37.15
C ALA A 232 1.22 20.73 -36.49
N ASN A 233 1.07 20.98 -35.19
CA ASN A 233 -0.16 20.75 -34.43
C ASN A 233 -1.21 21.87 -34.66
N THR A 234 -1.63 22.07 -35.91
CA THR A 234 -2.56 23.16 -36.30
C THR A 234 -4.04 22.78 -36.19
N ASP A 235 -4.34 21.48 -36.20
CA ASP A 235 -5.67 20.89 -36.00
C ASP A 235 -5.96 20.50 -34.54
N ARG A 236 -5.00 20.74 -33.63
CA ARG A 236 -5.06 20.43 -32.17
C ARG A 236 -5.22 18.94 -31.86
N HIS A 237 -4.58 18.08 -32.65
CA HIS A 237 -4.57 16.64 -32.36
C HIS A 237 -3.70 16.28 -31.14
N ILE A 238 -2.74 17.13 -30.76
CA ILE A 238 -2.03 17.08 -29.46
C ILE A 238 -2.55 18.22 -28.55
N GLU A 239 -2.95 17.90 -27.33
CA GLU A 239 -3.35 18.88 -26.32
C GLU A 239 -2.55 18.71 -25.01
N PRO A 240 -1.92 19.77 -24.45
CA PRO A 240 -1.20 19.67 -23.19
C PRO A 240 -2.19 19.67 -22.02
N LEU A 241 -2.14 18.63 -21.19
CA LEU A 241 -2.96 18.51 -19.99
C LEU A 241 -2.26 19.09 -18.76
N MET A 242 -0.95 18.82 -18.63
CA MET A 242 -0.15 19.30 -17.50
C MET A 242 1.21 19.81 -17.97
N GLU A 243 1.63 20.94 -17.40
CA GLU A 243 2.98 21.46 -17.52
C GLU A 243 3.86 20.90 -16.40
N VAL A 244 5.13 20.65 -16.70
CA VAL A 244 6.18 20.30 -15.73
C VAL A 244 7.19 21.45 -15.62
N ASP A 245 7.40 21.93 -14.39
CA ASP A 245 8.50 22.82 -14.00
C ASP A 245 9.62 21.95 -13.38
N TYR A 246 10.86 22.07 -13.86
CA TYR A 246 11.99 21.21 -13.45
C TYR A 246 13.35 21.91 -13.67
N THR A 247 14.44 21.30 -13.20
CA THR A 247 15.82 21.80 -13.43
C THR A 247 16.41 21.16 -14.69
N CYS A 248 16.85 21.97 -15.65
CA CYS A 248 17.52 21.49 -16.85
C CYS A 248 18.95 20.98 -16.57
N PRO A 249 19.55 20.17 -17.47
CA PRO A 249 20.90 19.63 -17.30
C PRO A 249 22.04 20.67 -17.17
N ASP A 250 21.79 21.93 -17.51
CA ASP A 250 22.72 23.06 -17.34
C ASP A 250 22.52 23.82 -16.01
N GLY A 251 21.59 23.37 -15.16
CA GLY A 251 21.21 24.02 -13.90
C GLY A 251 20.20 25.15 -14.03
N SER A 252 19.69 25.42 -15.24
CA SER A 252 18.64 26.44 -15.45
C SER A 252 17.25 25.93 -15.07
N ALA A 253 16.33 26.85 -14.76
CA ALA A 253 14.93 26.50 -14.53
C ALA A 253 14.19 26.33 -15.87
N CYS A 254 13.58 25.17 -16.07
CA CYS A 254 12.93 24.77 -17.31
C CYS A 254 11.44 24.46 -17.10
N LYS A 255 10.65 24.74 -18.14
CA LYS A 255 9.21 24.46 -18.18
C LYS A 255 8.86 23.77 -19.50
N SER A 256 8.02 22.75 -19.45
CA SER A 256 7.65 21.91 -20.61
C SER A 256 6.30 21.21 -20.39
N VAL A 257 5.85 20.40 -21.34
CA VAL A 257 4.66 19.56 -21.19
C VAL A 257 5.05 18.25 -20.48
N GLY A 258 4.41 17.98 -19.34
CA GLY A 258 4.62 16.77 -18.55
C GLY A 258 3.55 15.69 -18.79
N VAL A 259 2.35 16.08 -19.20
CA VAL A 259 1.28 15.16 -19.61
C VAL A 259 0.55 15.73 -20.83
N SER A 260 0.35 14.92 -21.86
CA SER A 260 -0.39 15.29 -23.08
C SER A 260 -1.50 14.29 -23.42
N LEU A 261 -2.61 14.79 -23.97
CA LEU A 261 -3.61 13.97 -24.66
C LEU A 261 -3.32 14.06 -26.16
N ILE A 262 -3.22 12.92 -26.82
CA ILE A 262 -2.99 12.83 -28.27
C ILE A 262 -4.12 12.03 -28.90
N THR A 263 -4.78 12.64 -29.90
CA THR A 263 -5.75 11.98 -30.78
C THR A 263 -5.05 11.65 -32.08
N HIS A 264 -4.75 10.39 -32.36
CA HIS A 264 -3.93 10.02 -33.53
C HIS A 264 -4.57 10.54 -34.85
N PRO A 265 -3.86 11.30 -35.71
CA PRO A 265 -4.50 12.08 -36.78
C PRO A 265 -5.32 11.28 -37.80
N THR A 266 -5.00 10.00 -38.04
CA THR A 266 -5.73 9.14 -38.98
C THR A 266 -6.79 8.29 -38.29
N THR A 267 -6.40 7.47 -37.32
CA THR A 267 -7.25 6.45 -36.66
C THR A 267 -8.18 7.04 -35.60
N LYS A 268 -7.88 8.25 -35.10
CA LYS A 268 -8.61 8.96 -34.03
C LYS A 268 -8.59 8.26 -32.66
N ARG A 269 -7.69 7.31 -32.44
CA ARG A 269 -7.40 6.75 -31.11
C ARG A 269 -7.00 7.88 -30.13
N GLU A 270 -7.68 7.95 -28.99
CA GLU A 270 -7.31 8.84 -27.87
C GLU A 270 -6.26 8.15 -26.97
N THR A 271 -5.08 8.77 -26.81
CA THR A 271 -4.02 8.29 -25.92
C THR A 271 -3.56 9.38 -24.95
N LEU A 272 -3.59 9.08 -23.65
CA LEU A 272 -3.05 9.95 -22.60
C LEU A 272 -1.59 9.54 -22.30
N HIS A 273 -0.64 10.45 -22.53
CA HIS A 273 0.80 10.20 -22.41
C HIS A 273 1.41 10.94 -21.22
N PHE A 274 2.08 10.19 -20.33
CA PHE A 274 2.91 10.74 -19.26
C PHE A 274 4.37 10.87 -19.73
N HIS A 275 4.96 12.06 -19.63
CA HIS A 275 6.32 12.37 -20.10
C HIS A 275 7.35 12.32 -18.96
N PHE A 276 7.26 11.26 -18.16
CA PHE A 276 8.12 10.90 -17.04
C PHE A 276 7.86 9.43 -16.65
N ASN A 277 8.72 8.83 -15.83
CA ASN A 277 8.43 7.52 -15.23
C ASN A 277 7.36 7.65 -14.13
N SER A 278 6.18 7.08 -14.37
CA SER A 278 5.19 6.83 -13.32
C SER A 278 5.50 5.51 -12.62
N ASP A 279 5.67 5.49 -11.29
CA ASP A 279 5.92 4.27 -10.52
C ASP A 279 5.18 4.25 -9.16
N LYS A 280 5.27 3.13 -8.44
CA LYS A 280 4.62 2.91 -7.13
C LYS A 280 5.44 3.39 -5.91
N ASN A 281 6.59 4.02 -6.12
CA ASN A 281 7.51 4.43 -5.04
C ASN A 281 7.31 5.91 -4.67
N GLY A 282 7.05 6.77 -5.66
CA GLY A 282 6.63 8.16 -5.43
C GLY A 282 5.14 8.30 -5.09
N LEU A 283 4.72 9.52 -4.74
CA LEU A 283 3.30 9.87 -4.56
C LEU A 283 2.58 10.09 -5.90
N HIS A 284 3.32 10.54 -6.92
CA HIS A 284 2.80 10.93 -8.23
C HIS A 284 2.07 9.79 -8.93
N GLY A 285 2.62 8.57 -8.94
CA GLY A 285 2.04 7.43 -9.65
C GLY A 285 0.64 7.06 -9.17
N PHE A 286 0.45 6.90 -7.87
CA PHE A 286 -0.88 6.64 -7.28
C PHE A 286 -1.81 7.84 -7.38
N THR A 287 -1.29 9.06 -7.15
CA THR A 287 -2.08 10.30 -7.32
C THR A 287 -2.70 10.40 -8.71
N PHE A 288 -1.90 10.22 -9.77
CA PHE A 288 -2.41 10.24 -11.14
C PHE A 288 -3.20 8.99 -11.53
N GLY A 289 -3.07 7.88 -10.78
CA GLY A 289 -3.98 6.73 -10.85
C GLY A 289 -5.45 7.13 -10.74
N HIS A 290 -5.78 8.08 -9.85
CA HIS A 290 -7.14 8.60 -9.70
C HIS A 290 -7.55 9.63 -10.77
N MET A 291 -6.66 9.98 -11.71
CA MET A 291 -6.94 10.81 -12.87
C MET A 291 -7.10 9.95 -14.13
N TRP A 292 -6.08 9.15 -14.47
CA TRP A 292 -6.05 8.42 -15.73
C TRP A 292 -6.99 7.21 -15.76
N PHE A 293 -7.20 6.51 -14.63
CA PHE A 293 -8.05 5.32 -14.62
C PHE A 293 -9.54 5.66 -14.81
N PRO A 294 -10.11 6.68 -14.11
CA PRO A 294 -11.40 7.23 -14.48
C PRO A 294 -11.46 7.69 -15.94
N TRP A 295 -10.47 8.43 -16.44
CA TRP A 295 -10.51 8.94 -17.82
C TRP A 295 -10.55 7.83 -18.88
N VAL A 296 -9.74 6.77 -18.75
CA VAL A 296 -9.65 5.70 -19.75
C VAL A 296 -10.91 4.84 -19.77
N THR A 297 -11.52 4.60 -18.60
CA THR A 297 -12.80 3.88 -18.45
C THR A 297 -14.04 4.76 -18.72
N ARG A 298 -13.83 6.05 -19.08
CA ARG A 298 -14.88 7.09 -19.17
C ARG A 298 -15.73 7.20 -17.90
N GLY A 299 -15.11 6.97 -16.76
CA GLY A 299 -15.64 7.18 -15.43
C GLY A 299 -16.44 6.01 -14.86
N LEU A 300 -16.62 4.91 -15.58
CA LEU A 300 -17.47 3.79 -15.19
C LEU A 300 -16.67 2.49 -15.06
N PHE A 301 -16.60 1.92 -13.85
CA PHE A 301 -15.90 0.67 -13.58
C PHE A 301 -16.50 -0.12 -12.41
N LEU A 302 -16.35 -1.44 -12.45
CA LEU A 302 -16.75 -2.36 -11.37
C LEU A 302 -15.65 -2.42 -10.30
N GLY A 303 -15.64 -1.43 -9.41
CA GLY A 303 -14.66 -1.27 -8.34
C GLY A 303 -15.13 -0.26 -7.29
N HIS A 304 -14.36 -0.13 -6.22
CA HIS A 304 -14.64 0.73 -5.06
C HIS A 304 -13.58 1.84 -4.94
N ARG A 305 -13.93 3.03 -4.44
CA ARG A 305 -12.94 4.12 -4.24
C ARG A 305 -13.17 4.93 -2.97
N GLN A 306 -12.48 4.55 -1.89
CA GLN A 306 -12.53 5.23 -0.58
C GLN A 306 -11.15 5.23 0.08
N ILE A 307 -10.82 6.30 0.83
CA ILE A 307 -9.68 6.30 1.76
C ILE A 307 -10.18 5.98 3.16
N ILE A 308 -9.61 4.94 3.76
CA ILE A 308 -9.77 4.61 5.17
C ILE A 308 -8.50 5.06 5.90
N LEU A 309 -8.67 5.76 7.02
CA LEU A 309 -7.60 6.08 7.95
C LEU A 309 -8.04 5.62 9.34
N GLN A 310 -7.39 4.58 9.85
CA GLN A 310 -7.70 3.97 11.14
C GLN A 310 -6.44 4.01 12.00
N ALA A 311 -6.52 4.66 13.17
CA ALA A 311 -5.48 4.67 14.17
C ALA A 311 -5.95 3.83 15.37
N ASP A 312 -5.31 2.69 15.57
CA ASP A 312 -5.56 1.79 16.69
C ASP A 312 -4.56 2.11 17.81
N ILE A 313 -5.08 2.43 18.99
CA ILE A 313 -4.30 2.79 20.17
C ILE A 313 -4.35 1.64 21.18
N ASP A 314 -3.23 0.95 21.28
CA ASP A 314 -3.00 -0.16 22.20
C ASP A 314 -2.70 0.36 23.63
N ASP A 315 -2.62 -0.53 24.62
CA ASP A 315 -2.32 -0.24 26.04
C ASP A 315 -3.31 0.67 26.81
N TYR A 316 -4.53 0.92 26.31
CA TYR A 316 -5.41 1.91 26.94
C TYR A 316 -5.80 1.52 28.39
N TYR A 317 -5.71 2.51 29.29
CA TYR A 317 -5.68 2.44 30.77
C TYR A 317 -4.37 2.03 31.45
N LEU A 318 -3.39 1.43 30.77
CA LEU A 318 -2.09 1.09 31.39
C LEU A 318 -1.20 2.34 31.55
N ASP A 319 -0.09 2.20 32.27
CA ASP A 319 1.09 3.03 32.02
C ASP A 319 2.10 2.29 31.14
N THR A 320 2.91 3.05 30.39
CA THR A 320 3.98 2.50 29.55
C THR A 320 5.30 3.08 30.05
N GLY A 321 6.32 2.24 30.23
CA GLY A 321 7.67 2.68 30.54
C GLY A 321 8.31 3.33 29.32
N VAL A 322 8.50 4.65 29.35
CA VAL A 322 8.93 5.44 28.18
C VAL A 322 10.45 5.45 27.99
N TYR A 323 10.88 5.66 26.75
CA TYR A 323 12.27 5.60 26.32
C TYR A 323 13.19 6.47 27.19
N ASN A 324 14.17 5.85 27.86
CA ASN A 324 15.09 6.52 28.76
C ASN A 324 16.13 7.32 27.97
N THR A 325 15.79 8.56 27.65
CA THR A 325 16.65 9.56 26.97
C THR A 325 17.97 9.83 27.71
N THR A 326 18.05 9.62 29.02
CA THR A 326 19.31 9.79 29.79
C THR A 326 20.31 8.67 29.54
N LEU A 327 19.83 7.45 29.25
CA LEU A 327 20.67 6.27 28.97
C LEU A 327 20.66 5.85 27.49
N ASN A 328 19.85 6.55 26.68
CA ASN A 328 19.58 6.29 25.27
C ASN A 328 19.21 4.81 25.02
N ARG A 329 18.13 4.35 25.65
CA ARG A 329 17.54 3.01 25.50
C ARG A 329 16.08 2.98 25.96
N GLN A 330 15.31 2.00 25.48
CA GLN A 330 14.04 1.56 26.07
C GLN A 330 14.14 1.37 27.60
N ALA A 331 13.02 1.60 28.29
CA ALA A 331 12.87 1.40 29.73
C ALA A 331 13.09 -0.06 30.17
N LYS A 332 13.37 -0.27 31.47
CA LYS A 332 13.55 -1.61 32.07
C LYS A 332 12.64 -1.80 33.27
N GLY A 333 12.27 -3.05 33.55
CA GLY A 333 11.56 -3.42 34.79
C GLY A 333 12.30 -2.92 36.02
N GLY A 334 11.69 -1.97 36.73
CA GLY A 334 12.30 -1.17 37.81
C GLY A 334 12.30 0.34 37.56
N GLU A 335 12.12 0.79 36.31
CA GLU A 335 11.90 2.19 35.94
C GLU A 335 10.40 2.51 35.88
N THR A 336 9.67 2.14 36.94
CA THR A 336 8.19 2.04 36.99
C THR A 336 7.50 3.28 37.59
N THR A 337 8.05 4.47 37.38
CA THR A 337 7.47 5.73 37.88
C THR A 337 7.87 6.91 36.97
N PRO A 338 7.05 7.98 36.88
CA PRO A 338 7.41 9.19 36.15
C PRO A 338 8.74 9.80 36.66
N PRO A 339 9.60 10.34 35.78
CA PRO A 339 9.37 10.58 34.35
C PRO A 339 9.65 9.37 33.43
N MET A 340 9.97 8.19 33.97
CA MET A 340 10.29 6.99 33.17
C MET A 340 9.06 6.15 32.80
N THR A 341 7.88 6.50 33.31
CA THR A 341 6.59 5.99 32.83
C THR A 341 5.67 7.15 32.47
N TYR A 342 4.70 6.89 31.59
CA TYR A 342 3.60 7.80 31.32
C TYR A 342 2.29 7.04 31.09
N ARG A 343 1.18 7.67 31.49
CA ARG A 343 -0.20 7.25 31.26
C ARG A 343 -0.99 8.45 30.77
N ILE A 344 -1.77 8.26 29.71
CA ILE A 344 -2.72 9.25 29.18
C ILE A 344 -3.67 9.79 30.26
N THR A 345 -3.90 11.10 30.27
CA THR A 345 -4.77 11.80 31.21
C THR A 345 -6.15 12.12 30.61
N GLY A 346 -7.08 12.61 31.43
CA GLY A 346 -8.37 13.10 30.93
C GLY A 346 -8.26 14.34 30.03
N GLU A 347 -7.24 15.17 30.23
CA GLU A 347 -7.00 16.38 29.40
C GLU A 347 -6.48 16.01 28.00
N ASP A 348 -5.61 15.00 27.91
CA ASP A 348 -5.15 14.45 26.64
C ASP A 348 -6.32 13.91 25.80
N LEU A 349 -7.29 13.24 26.44
CA LEU A 349 -8.45 12.62 25.77
C LEU A 349 -9.42 13.66 25.19
N GLU A 350 -9.79 14.70 25.94
CA GLU A 350 -10.64 15.80 25.46
C GLU A 350 -9.96 16.59 24.32
N HIS A 351 -8.64 16.75 24.37
CA HIS A 351 -7.87 17.34 23.28
C HIS A 351 -7.94 16.48 22.01
N HIS A 352 -7.82 15.15 22.11
CA HIS A 352 -7.97 14.24 20.96
C HIS A 352 -9.39 14.20 20.38
N LYS A 353 -10.43 14.35 21.21
CA LYS A 353 -11.82 14.59 20.75
C LYS A 353 -11.91 15.87 19.91
N THR A 354 -11.36 16.98 20.41
CA THR A 354 -11.31 18.26 19.69
C THR A 354 -10.50 18.16 18.38
N PHE A 355 -9.40 17.40 18.37
CA PHE A 355 -8.61 17.12 17.18
C PHE A 355 -9.39 16.38 16.09
N GLN A 356 -10.10 15.30 16.44
CA GLN A 356 -10.89 14.52 15.49
C GLN A 356 -11.98 15.37 14.82
N GLN A 357 -12.66 16.23 15.59
CA GLN A 357 -13.63 17.19 15.05
C GLN A 357 -12.99 18.17 14.05
N ARG A 358 -11.77 18.66 14.34
CA ARG A 358 -10.99 19.51 13.44
C ARG A 358 -10.62 18.82 12.12
N ILE A 359 -10.15 17.57 12.17
CA ILE A 359 -9.81 16.79 10.96
C ILE A 359 -11.05 16.52 10.11
N ASN A 360 -12.17 16.13 10.73
CA ASN A 360 -13.43 15.91 10.02
C ASN A 360 -13.96 17.18 9.35
N HIS A 361 -13.86 18.34 10.01
CA HIS A 361 -14.21 19.63 9.39
C HIS A 361 -13.26 20.00 8.23
N GLN A 362 -11.97 19.69 8.34
CA GLN A 362 -10.96 19.99 7.30
C GLN A 362 -11.18 19.19 6.00
N PHE A 363 -11.57 17.92 6.11
CA PHE A 363 -11.85 17.06 4.95
C PHE A 363 -13.31 17.14 4.47
N GLY A 364 -14.21 17.68 5.28
CA GLY A 364 -15.55 18.11 4.86
C GLY A 364 -16.55 16.96 4.70
N THR A 365 -17.65 17.25 3.99
CA THR A 365 -18.83 16.39 3.87
C THR A 365 -18.49 14.97 3.42
N GLY A 366 -18.94 13.97 4.18
CA GLY A 366 -18.64 12.56 3.90
C GLY A 366 -17.34 12.06 4.51
N SER A 367 -16.71 12.85 5.41
CA SER A 367 -15.63 12.39 6.29
C SER A 367 -16.17 11.99 7.67
N ASN A 368 -15.68 10.87 8.21
CA ASN A 368 -15.88 10.43 9.58
C ASN A 368 -14.63 9.66 10.06
N PHE A 369 -13.56 10.42 10.31
CA PHE A 369 -12.37 9.96 11.02
C PHE A 369 -12.65 9.82 12.52
N THR A 370 -12.24 8.71 13.13
CA THR A 370 -12.36 8.46 14.58
C THR A 370 -11.25 7.50 15.05
N ILE A 371 -10.61 7.81 16.17
CA ILE A 371 -9.53 7.04 16.79
C ILE A 371 -10.13 5.84 17.54
N GLN A 372 -9.46 4.68 17.49
CA GLN A 372 -9.89 3.45 18.17
C GLN A 372 -9.00 3.09 19.34
N MET A 373 -9.59 2.87 20.51
CA MET A 373 -8.90 2.49 21.74
C MET A 373 -9.04 0.99 22.01
N ALA A 374 -7.92 0.30 22.25
CA ALA A 374 -7.88 -1.09 22.72
C ALA A 374 -7.49 -1.12 24.20
N PHE A 375 -8.41 -1.54 25.07
CA PHE A 375 -8.28 -1.35 26.52
C PHE A 375 -7.85 -2.60 27.30
N ASN A 376 -7.12 -2.36 28.38
CA ASN A 376 -6.75 -3.35 29.40
C ASN A 376 -7.41 -2.97 30.73
N GLY A 377 -8.54 -3.59 31.06
CA GLY A 377 -9.42 -3.15 32.16
C GLY A 377 -8.75 -3.09 33.54
N ARG A 378 -7.69 -3.87 33.77
CA ARG A 378 -6.91 -3.84 35.01
C ARG A 378 -6.26 -2.47 35.28
N GLY A 379 -5.87 -1.77 34.21
CA GLY A 379 -5.24 -0.46 34.28
C GLY A 379 -6.17 0.66 34.80
N GLU A 380 -7.49 0.47 34.70
CA GLU A 380 -8.48 1.35 35.34
C GLU A 380 -8.23 1.35 36.85
N GLY A 381 -8.20 0.16 37.45
CA GLY A 381 -8.11 -0.01 38.89
C GLY A 381 -6.72 0.19 39.49
N GLU A 382 -5.67 -0.24 38.76
CA GLU A 382 -4.26 -0.20 39.20
C GLU A 382 -3.68 1.22 39.08
N PHE A 383 -3.75 1.84 37.90
CA PHE A 383 -3.16 3.15 37.64
C PHE A 383 -4.13 4.32 37.87
N GLY A 384 -5.44 4.07 37.97
CA GLY A 384 -6.48 5.08 38.26
C GLY A 384 -6.32 5.84 39.59
N LYS A 385 -5.40 5.39 40.46
CA LYS A 385 -5.18 5.94 41.82
C LYS A 385 -3.77 6.49 42.02
N VAL A 386 -2.94 6.52 40.98
CA VAL A 386 -1.58 7.07 41.03
C VAL A 386 -1.62 8.59 40.91
N GLU A 387 -1.19 9.29 41.97
CA GLU A 387 -1.24 10.77 42.07
C GLU A 387 -0.48 11.48 40.93
N ALA A 388 0.57 10.84 40.39
CA ALA A 388 1.35 11.37 39.27
C ALA A 388 0.62 11.31 37.90
N TYR A 389 -0.55 10.67 37.82
CA TYR A 389 -1.42 10.61 36.63
C TYR A 389 -2.74 11.39 36.83
N ALA A 390 -2.68 12.49 37.58
CA ALA A 390 -3.77 13.46 37.71
C ALA A 390 -3.66 14.57 36.63
N PRO A 391 -4.76 15.02 36.00
CA PRO A 391 -6.15 14.58 36.20
C PRO A 391 -6.43 13.21 35.59
N ASN A 392 -7.11 12.35 36.34
CA ASN A 392 -7.16 10.94 35.99
C ASN A 392 -8.06 10.63 34.78
N LEU A 393 -7.57 9.76 33.90
CA LEU A 393 -8.24 9.30 32.68
C LEU A 393 -9.67 8.77 32.90
N ASN A 394 -9.89 8.00 33.98
CA ASN A 394 -11.00 7.05 34.03
C ASN A 394 -12.37 7.73 33.90
N GLN A 395 -12.56 8.90 34.52
CA GLN A 395 -13.82 9.67 34.37
C GLN A 395 -14.03 10.16 32.93
N ALA A 396 -12.98 10.67 32.28
CA ALA A 396 -13.05 11.14 30.90
C ALA A 396 -13.33 9.98 29.92
N SER A 397 -12.86 8.76 30.19
CA SER A 397 -13.21 7.59 29.39
C SER A 397 -14.72 7.30 29.38
N PHE A 398 -15.41 7.52 30.51
CA PHE A 398 -16.87 7.37 30.58
C PHE A 398 -17.58 8.56 29.92
N ASP A 399 -17.17 9.79 30.26
CA ASP A 399 -17.82 11.03 29.78
C ASP A 399 -17.70 11.22 28.25
N LEU A 400 -16.68 10.60 27.63
CA LEU A 400 -16.34 10.73 26.20
C LEU A 400 -16.45 9.41 25.43
N PHE A 401 -17.09 8.37 25.97
CA PHE A 401 -17.05 7.02 25.37
C PHE A 401 -17.54 6.98 23.92
N ASP A 402 -18.66 7.64 23.61
CA ASP A 402 -19.23 7.70 22.24
C ASP A 402 -18.48 8.63 21.27
N ASP A 403 -17.45 9.37 21.70
CA ASP A 403 -16.58 10.19 20.84
C ASP A 403 -15.39 9.39 20.26
N PHE A 404 -15.20 8.13 20.65
CA PHE A 404 -14.11 7.25 20.24
C PHE A 404 -14.64 5.86 19.83
N LEU A 405 -13.85 5.10 19.07
CA LEU A 405 -14.12 3.69 18.76
C LEU A 405 -13.44 2.79 19.80
N TRP A 406 -14.01 1.60 20.08
CA TRP A 406 -13.50 0.73 21.14
C TRP A 406 -13.44 -0.75 20.73
N VAL A 407 -12.37 -1.41 21.14
CA VAL A 407 -12.11 -2.85 20.94
C VAL A 407 -11.47 -3.44 22.20
N THR A 408 -11.63 -4.75 22.46
CA THR A 408 -10.92 -5.37 23.58
C THR A 408 -9.43 -5.51 23.26
N HIS A 409 -8.60 -5.35 24.28
CA HIS A 409 -7.29 -5.96 24.33
C HIS A 409 -7.40 -7.24 25.20
N THR A 410 -6.50 -7.42 26.16
CA THR A 410 -6.52 -8.46 27.22
C THR A 410 -6.52 -7.79 28.59
N TRP A 411 -7.02 -8.47 29.64
CA TRP A 411 -7.19 -7.88 30.97
C TRP A 411 -5.92 -7.19 31.51
N ASN A 412 -4.75 -7.83 31.41
CA ASN A 412 -3.49 -7.43 32.03
C ASN A 412 -2.33 -7.24 31.03
N HIS A 413 -2.59 -7.21 29.72
CA HIS A 413 -1.54 -7.19 28.68
C HIS A 413 -0.47 -8.30 28.92
N ILE A 414 -0.93 -9.55 29.12
CA ILE A 414 -0.03 -10.70 29.15
C ILE A 414 -0.10 -11.43 27.82
N ASP A 415 1.08 -11.69 27.23
CA ASP A 415 1.22 -12.21 25.87
C ASP A 415 0.53 -13.59 25.74
N MET A 416 -0.37 -13.71 24.77
CA MET A 416 -1.10 -14.92 24.40
C MET A 416 -0.24 -15.87 23.55
N TYR A 417 1.05 -15.96 23.90
CA TYR A 417 2.25 -16.59 23.29
C TYR A 417 2.13 -17.58 22.09
N CYS A 418 3.18 -17.81 21.31
CA CYS A 418 4.56 -17.32 21.45
C CYS A 418 5.05 -16.56 20.21
N LEU A 419 5.82 -15.49 20.44
CA LEU A 419 6.20 -14.53 19.41
C LEU A 419 7.11 -15.15 18.35
N TYR A 420 7.09 -14.56 17.14
CA TYR A 420 7.92 -14.94 15.99
C TYR A 420 7.83 -16.42 15.56
N SER A 421 6.78 -17.13 15.97
CA SER A 421 6.65 -18.59 15.80
C SER A 421 7.71 -19.42 16.54
N ASN A 422 8.30 -18.89 17.63
CA ASN A 422 9.29 -19.61 18.44
C ASN A 422 8.80 -19.81 19.88
N CYS A 423 8.53 -21.06 20.29
CA CYS A 423 8.20 -21.41 21.68
C CYS A 423 9.42 -21.87 22.50
N THR A 424 10.65 -21.81 21.95
CA THR A 424 11.85 -22.39 22.60
C THR A 424 12.61 -21.45 23.54
N GLU A 425 12.17 -20.19 23.70
CA GLU A 425 12.71 -19.29 24.74
C GLU A 425 12.14 -19.66 26.12
N ASP A 426 12.70 -20.72 26.70
CA ASP A 426 12.58 -21.18 28.10
C ASP A 426 11.15 -21.09 28.66
N THR A 427 10.24 -21.90 28.10
CA THR A 427 8.96 -22.24 28.72
C THR A 427 9.20 -22.92 30.08
N GLN A 428 9.32 -22.13 31.15
CA GLN A 428 9.55 -22.65 32.49
C GLN A 428 8.33 -23.40 33.00
N GLU A 429 8.30 -24.71 32.72
CA GLU A 429 7.40 -25.67 33.36
C GLU A 429 7.57 -25.59 34.89
N LEU A 430 6.54 -25.13 35.58
CA LEU A 430 6.50 -25.04 37.04
C LEU A 430 5.18 -25.68 37.52
N ALA A 431 5.30 -26.57 38.52
CA ALA A 431 4.23 -27.50 38.88
C ALA A 431 3.02 -26.84 39.56
N ALA A 432 1.83 -27.38 39.28
CA ALA A 432 0.52 -26.80 39.60
C ALA A 432 -0.05 -27.20 40.97
N GLN A 433 -1.00 -26.40 41.49
CA GLN A 433 -2.13 -26.93 42.27
C GLN A 433 -3.37 -26.01 42.33
N GLU A 434 -4.55 -26.62 42.10
CA GLU A 434 -5.92 -26.21 42.49
C GLU A 434 -6.44 -24.79 42.16
N PHE A 435 -7.24 -24.69 41.08
CA PHE A 435 -8.30 -23.70 40.97
C PHE A 435 -9.44 -24.15 40.03
N ASP A 436 -10.68 -24.17 40.53
CA ASP A 436 -11.80 -24.93 39.91
C ASP A 436 -13.09 -24.08 39.71
N SER A 437 -13.03 -22.73 39.80
CA SER A 437 -14.26 -21.93 40.03
C SER A 437 -14.39 -20.49 39.46
N CYS A 438 -13.61 -20.03 38.46
CA CYS A 438 -13.87 -18.73 37.80
C CYS A 438 -13.93 -18.80 36.26
N PHE A 439 -14.96 -19.47 35.75
CA PHE A 439 -15.46 -19.26 34.38
C PHE A 439 -16.94 -18.79 34.33
N ASP A 440 -17.58 -18.60 35.50
CA ASP A 440 -18.92 -18.02 35.63
C ASP A 440 -18.90 -16.68 36.38
N TRP A 441 -18.71 -15.60 35.62
CA TRP A 441 -18.72 -14.23 36.11
C TRP A 441 -20.12 -13.74 36.56
N THR A 442 -21.20 -14.50 36.31
CA THR A 442 -22.56 -14.12 36.74
C THR A 442 -22.82 -14.44 38.22
N SER A 443 -21.99 -15.29 38.82
CA SER A 443 -22.15 -15.84 40.16
C SER A 443 -21.74 -14.91 41.32
N GLN A 444 -21.03 -13.81 41.03
CA GLN A 444 -20.34 -12.93 42.01
C GLN A 444 -19.31 -13.63 42.93
N THR A 445 -18.91 -14.89 42.69
CA THR A 445 -18.02 -15.63 43.60
C THR A 445 -16.54 -15.26 43.49
N CYS A 446 -16.12 -14.57 42.43
CA CYS A 446 -14.74 -14.22 42.13
C CYS A 446 -14.36 -12.82 42.67
N ASP A 447 -14.52 -12.59 43.98
CA ASP A 447 -14.11 -11.36 44.68
C ASP A 447 -12.59 -11.35 44.93
N TYR A 448 -11.82 -11.21 43.85
CA TYR A 448 -10.39 -11.01 43.91
C TYR A 448 -10.05 -9.55 44.20
N GLY A 449 -9.54 -9.31 45.41
CA GLY A 449 -8.65 -8.18 45.64
C GLY A 449 -7.38 -8.32 44.78
N VAL A 450 -6.79 -7.18 44.39
CA VAL A 450 -5.65 -7.04 43.43
C VAL A 450 -4.34 -7.75 43.86
N LYS A 451 -4.37 -8.57 44.93
CA LYS A 451 -3.21 -9.33 45.45
C LYS A 451 -3.24 -10.81 45.09
N ASP A 452 -4.40 -11.32 44.66
CA ASP A 452 -4.68 -12.76 44.54
C ASP A 452 -4.96 -13.18 43.08
N GLU A 453 -4.69 -12.30 42.10
CA GLU A 453 -4.86 -12.57 40.66
C GLU A 453 -3.91 -13.68 40.12
N PRO A 454 -4.33 -14.41 39.07
CA PRO A 454 -3.48 -15.36 38.33
C PRO A 454 -2.14 -14.80 37.85
N ILE A 455 -1.05 -15.13 38.54
CA ILE A 455 0.31 -14.97 38.00
C ILE A 455 0.63 -16.22 37.17
N TYR A 456 0.76 -16.05 35.85
CA TYR A 456 0.96 -17.11 34.86
C TYR A 456 2.01 -18.17 35.25
N LEU A 457 3.15 -17.77 35.84
CA LEU A 457 4.23 -18.67 36.28
C LEU A 457 4.00 -19.38 37.64
N LYS A 458 2.81 -19.26 38.25
CA LYS A 458 2.51 -19.80 39.59
C LYS A 458 1.11 -20.41 39.74
N SER A 459 0.23 -20.24 38.76
CA SER A 459 -1.20 -20.57 38.88
C SER A 459 -1.57 -21.98 38.45
N GLY A 460 -0.71 -22.66 37.68
CA GLY A 460 -0.93 -24.06 37.29
C GLY A 460 -1.99 -24.28 36.19
N TYR A 461 -2.50 -23.22 35.57
CA TYR A 461 -3.44 -23.30 34.45
C TYR A 461 -2.80 -23.82 33.17
N THR A 462 -3.61 -24.41 32.30
CA THR A 462 -3.26 -24.62 30.90
C THR A 462 -3.20 -23.29 30.12
N PRO A 463 -2.48 -23.26 28.98
CA PRO A 463 -2.54 -22.17 28.01
C PRO A 463 -3.94 -21.65 27.70
N TYR A 464 -4.89 -22.56 27.45
CA TYR A 464 -6.25 -22.24 27.05
C TYR A 464 -7.03 -21.55 28.19
N GLU A 465 -6.96 -22.10 29.40
CA GLU A 465 -7.63 -21.55 30.59
C GLU A 465 -7.12 -20.15 30.92
N TYR A 466 -5.80 -19.93 30.80
CA TYR A 466 -5.20 -18.62 31.03
C TYR A 466 -5.64 -17.58 30.00
N ASN A 467 -5.62 -17.93 28.70
CA ASN A 467 -6.14 -17.06 27.65
C ASN A 467 -7.64 -16.77 27.85
N MET A 468 -8.44 -17.77 28.24
CA MET A 468 -9.87 -17.59 28.54
C MET A 468 -10.11 -16.66 29.73
N TYR A 469 -9.25 -16.68 30.76
CA TYR A 469 -9.29 -15.71 31.85
C TYR A 469 -9.02 -14.29 31.33
N GLU A 470 -7.89 -14.06 30.64
CA GLU A 470 -7.51 -12.74 30.13
C GLU A 470 -8.55 -12.12 29.17
N LEU A 471 -9.19 -12.96 28.35
CA LEU A 471 -10.27 -12.56 27.44
C LEU A 471 -11.57 -12.26 28.19
N THR A 472 -12.12 -13.23 28.91
CA THR A 472 -13.47 -13.10 29.51
C THR A 472 -13.50 -12.12 30.68
N ARG A 473 -12.38 -11.93 31.39
CA ARG A 473 -12.27 -10.90 32.43
C ARG A 473 -12.33 -9.49 31.84
N ASN A 474 -11.70 -9.26 30.67
CA ASN A 474 -11.73 -7.97 29.99
C ASN A 474 -13.10 -7.69 29.36
N GLN A 475 -13.77 -8.72 28.82
CA GLN A 475 -15.16 -8.65 28.37
C GLN A 475 -16.11 -8.31 29.54
N HIS A 476 -15.98 -8.96 30.69
CA HIS A 476 -16.79 -8.68 31.88
C HIS A 476 -16.58 -7.25 32.39
N PHE A 477 -15.36 -6.71 32.33
CA PHE A 477 -15.09 -5.29 32.61
C PHE A 477 -15.78 -4.36 31.60
N ALA A 478 -15.78 -4.71 30.31
CA ALA A 478 -16.51 -3.96 29.28
C ALA A 478 -18.02 -3.90 29.58
N GLU A 479 -18.61 -5.04 29.95
CA GLU A 479 -20.04 -5.16 30.27
C GLU A 479 -20.42 -4.42 31.56
N THR A 480 -19.62 -4.55 32.63
CA THR A 480 -20.00 -4.12 33.98
C THR A 480 -19.44 -2.78 34.42
N VAL A 481 -18.36 -2.29 33.80
CA VAL A 481 -17.72 -1.00 34.12
C VAL A 481 -17.88 -0.03 32.96
N LEU A 482 -17.57 -0.44 31.73
CA LEU A 482 -17.71 0.43 30.54
C LEU A 482 -19.15 0.46 29.97
N ASN A 483 -20.07 -0.39 30.46
CA ASN A 483 -21.48 -0.47 30.04
C ASN A 483 -21.67 -0.59 28.51
N VAL A 484 -20.79 -1.33 27.82
CA VAL A 484 -20.69 -1.34 26.35
C VAL A 484 -21.95 -1.80 25.60
N SER A 485 -22.95 -2.38 26.28
CA SER A 485 -24.26 -2.70 25.72
C SER A 485 -25.00 -1.46 25.18
N ASP A 486 -24.88 -0.32 25.86
CA ASP A 486 -25.52 0.93 25.42
C ASP A 486 -24.74 1.62 24.28
N HIS A 487 -23.45 1.29 24.16
CA HIS A 487 -22.47 1.90 23.23
C HIS A 487 -22.17 1.03 21.99
N SER A 488 -23.12 0.16 21.60
CA SER A 488 -23.02 -0.81 20.48
C SER A 488 -22.60 -0.24 19.11
N LYS A 489 -22.70 1.08 18.89
CA LYS A 489 -22.23 1.76 17.67
C LYS A 489 -20.72 1.90 17.58
N VAL A 490 -20.04 2.08 18.71
CA VAL A 490 -18.59 2.32 18.78
C VAL A 490 -17.82 1.08 19.27
N TRP A 491 -18.50 0.19 19.98
CA TRP A 491 -17.93 -1.04 20.55
C TRP A 491 -17.78 -2.18 19.54
N SER A 492 -16.65 -2.91 19.56
CA SER A 492 -16.36 -4.08 18.72
C SER A 492 -16.26 -5.40 19.51
N PRO A 493 -17.39 -6.04 19.89
CA PRO A 493 -17.40 -7.25 20.71
C PRO A 493 -16.80 -8.51 20.07
N LYS A 494 -16.56 -8.55 18.75
CA LYS A 494 -16.06 -9.74 18.04
C LYS A 494 -14.60 -9.61 17.60
N SER A 495 -13.91 -8.54 17.99
CA SER A 495 -12.57 -8.23 17.52
C SER A 495 -11.61 -7.94 18.67
N ILE A 496 -10.32 -8.21 18.49
CA ILE A 496 -9.28 -8.02 19.52
C ILE A 496 -8.02 -7.38 18.95
N VAL A 497 -7.36 -6.52 19.73
CA VAL A 497 -5.92 -6.30 19.59
C VAL A 497 -5.21 -7.28 20.53
N THR A 498 -4.42 -8.21 19.96
CA THR A 498 -3.68 -9.18 20.76
C THR A 498 -2.38 -8.58 21.31
N PRO A 499 -2.03 -8.77 22.60
CA PRO A 499 -0.80 -8.25 23.20
C PRO A 499 0.43 -8.64 22.38
N ARG A 500 1.20 -7.62 21.96
CA ARG A 500 2.40 -7.76 21.10
C ARG A 500 2.20 -8.65 19.85
N ILE A 501 0.96 -8.70 19.33
CA ILE A 501 0.58 -9.52 18.17
C ILE A 501 0.86 -11.02 18.40
N SER A 502 0.65 -11.49 19.64
CA SER A 502 0.82 -12.89 20.05
C SER A 502 -0.43 -13.76 19.77
N GLY A 503 -0.27 -15.09 19.83
CA GLY A 503 -1.38 -16.05 19.77
C GLY A 503 -1.98 -16.35 18.40
N LEU A 504 -1.75 -15.50 17.39
CA LEU A 504 -2.21 -15.71 16.01
C LEU A 504 -1.55 -16.90 15.28
N ASN A 505 -0.67 -17.65 15.95
CA ASN A 505 0.07 -18.80 15.42
C ASN A 505 -0.03 -20.06 16.31
N TYR A 506 -0.89 -20.03 17.35
CA TYR A 506 -0.89 -21.03 18.44
C TYR A 506 -2.29 -21.59 18.73
N THR A 507 -2.42 -22.91 18.82
CA THR A 507 -3.74 -23.58 18.89
C THR A 507 -4.59 -23.13 20.07
N GLU A 508 -3.99 -22.94 21.24
CA GLU A 508 -4.76 -22.66 22.46
C GLU A 508 -5.22 -21.20 22.54
N SER A 509 -4.47 -20.27 21.92
CA SER A 509 -4.88 -18.88 21.77
C SER A 509 -6.00 -18.73 20.73
N ILE A 510 -5.91 -19.42 19.59
CA ILE A 510 -7.01 -19.47 18.60
C ILE A 510 -8.26 -20.12 19.20
N ARG A 511 -8.13 -21.28 19.88
CA ARG A 511 -9.27 -21.95 20.54
C ARG A 511 -9.90 -21.05 21.61
N ALA A 512 -9.10 -20.35 22.43
CA ALA A 512 -9.61 -19.43 23.44
C ALA A 512 -10.32 -18.21 22.85
N MET A 513 -9.74 -17.55 21.84
CA MET A 513 -10.41 -16.43 21.16
C MET A 513 -11.75 -16.85 20.54
N LEU A 514 -11.79 -17.99 19.84
CA LEU A 514 -13.02 -18.51 19.24
C LEU A 514 -14.08 -18.89 20.29
N ALA A 515 -13.68 -19.47 21.43
CA ALA A 515 -14.54 -19.78 22.56
C ALA A 515 -15.11 -18.52 23.25
N ALA A 516 -14.30 -17.47 23.41
CA ALA A 516 -14.71 -16.17 23.94
C ALA A 516 -15.54 -15.32 22.94
N GLY A 517 -15.94 -15.88 21.79
CA GLY A 517 -16.76 -15.19 20.80
C GLY A 517 -16.01 -14.22 19.87
N ILE A 518 -14.71 -14.04 20.07
CA ILE A 518 -13.84 -13.27 19.15
C ILE A 518 -13.75 -14.00 17.81
N ARG A 519 -13.72 -13.25 16.71
CA ARG A 519 -13.62 -13.74 15.33
C ARG A 519 -12.59 -13.01 14.50
N ASN A 520 -12.26 -11.76 14.84
CA ASN A 520 -11.24 -10.97 14.15
C ASN A 520 -10.10 -10.55 15.08
N ALA A 521 -8.92 -10.34 14.52
CA ALA A 521 -7.80 -9.68 15.18
C ALA A 521 -7.02 -8.80 14.19
N VAL A 522 -6.15 -7.93 14.69
CA VAL A 522 -5.14 -7.22 13.88
C VAL A 522 -3.79 -7.94 13.88
N GLY A 523 -3.13 -7.96 12.73
CA GLY A 523 -1.80 -8.56 12.54
C GLY A 523 -0.67 -7.53 12.62
N ASP A 524 0.41 -7.79 11.87
CA ASP A 524 1.56 -6.89 11.72
C ASP A 524 2.19 -7.10 10.33
N ASN A 525 2.13 -6.06 9.49
CA ASN A 525 2.64 -6.07 8.13
C ASN A 525 4.18 -6.18 8.04
N SER A 526 4.92 -6.00 9.14
CA SER A 526 6.37 -6.24 9.21
C SER A 526 6.71 -7.73 9.33
N ARG A 527 5.78 -8.54 9.87
CA ARG A 527 5.98 -9.95 10.18
C ARG A 527 5.68 -10.85 8.99
N LYS A 528 6.70 -11.61 8.54
CA LYS A 528 6.57 -12.58 7.44
C LYS A 528 5.50 -13.65 7.69
N ASP A 529 5.21 -13.98 8.95
CA ASP A 529 4.18 -14.96 9.33
C ASP A 529 2.76 -14.39 9.43
N LEU A 530 2.60 -13.07 9.33
CA LEU A 530 1.32 -12.35 9.35
C LEU A 530 1.15 -11.45 8.12
N ARG A 531 1.81 -11.80 7.01
CA ARG A 531 1.76 -11.06 5.75
C ARG A 531 0.75 -11.67 4.79
N GLN A 532 -0.20 -10.84 4.36
CA GLN A 532 -1.24 -11.18 3.39
C GLN A 532 -0.69 -11.41 1.98
N ALA A 533 -1.30 -12.33 1.23
CA ALA A 533 -0.95 -12.62 -0.16
C ALA A 533 -1.45 -11.55 -1.15
N ASN A 534 -2.65 -11.02 -0.92
CA ASN A 534 -3.21 -9.86 -1.61
C ASN A 534 -3.29 -8.70 -0.61
N ALA A 535 -2.62 -7.58 -0.91
CA ALA A 535 -2.44 -6.46 0.01
C ALA A 535 -3.75 -5.80 0.51
N TRP A 536 -4.86 -5.98 -0.21
CA TRP A 536 -6.17 -5.42 0.12
C TRP A 536 -7.17 -6.45 0.68
N GLN A 537 -6.73 -7.68 0.97
CA GLN A 537 -7.58 -8.74 1.56
C GLN A 537 -7.11 -9.11 2.98
N PRO A 538 -8.02 -9.62 3.84
CA PRO A 538 -7.63 -10.24 5.10
C PRO A 538 -7.13 -11.67 4.85
N PHE A 539 -6.67 -12.33 5.89
CA PHE A 539 -6.27 -13.74 5.85
C PHE A 539 -6.61 -14.44 7.17
N ASP A 540 -6.85 -15.75 7.14
CA ASP A 540 -7.02 -16.52 8.37
C ASP A 540 -5.68 -16.72 9.07
N ALA A 541 -5.66 -16.58 10.39
CA ALA A 541 -4.50 -16.85 11.25
C ALA A 541 -4.07 -18.34 11.14
N VAL A 542 -2.86 -18.60 10.63
CA VAL A 542 -2.36 -19.96 10.42
C VAL A 542 -1.66 -20.46 11.69
N VAL A 543 -2.25 -21.46 12.36
CA VAL A 543 -1.58 -22.10 13.51
C VAL A 543 -0.36 -22.91 13.05
N LYS A 544 0.74 -22.75 13.78
CA LYS A 544 1.99 -23.46 13.60
C LYS A 544 2.40 -24.23 14.84
N MET A 545 2.04 -23.75 16.03
CA MET A 545 2.43 -24.34 17.31
C MET A 545 1.22 -25.03 17.94
N GLY A 546 1.38 -26.32 18.26
CA GLY A 546 0.41 -27.10 19.03
C GLY A 546 0.48 -26.78 20.51
N LYS A 547 -0.50 -27.27 21.28
CA LYS A 547 -0.73 -26.99 22.71
C LYS A 547 0.46 -27.17 23.67
N ASP A 548 1.48 -27.89 23.23
CA ASP A 548 2.72 -28.23 23.93
C ASP A 548 3.91 -27.36 23.49
N GLY A 549 3.67 -26.35 22.65
CA GLY A 549 4.69 -25.48 22.06
C GLY A 549 5.47 -26.12 20.90
N VAL A 550 5.05 -27.30 20.43
CA VAL A 550 5.73 -28.04 19.36
C VAL A 550 5.16 -27.65 17.99
N GLU A 551 6.01 -27.59 16.97
CA GLU A 551 5.60 -27.29 15.60
C GLU A 551 4.67 -28.39 15.02
N LEU A 552 3.58 -27.95 14.39
CA LEU A 552 2.55 -28.81 13.80
C LEU A 552 2.95 -29.27 12.39
N THR A 553 2.71 -30.55 12.11
CA THR A 553 2.61 -31.01 10.72
C THR A 553 1.35 -30.49 10.05
N ASP A 554 1.31 -30.44 8.71
CA ASP A 554 0.11 -30.06 7.94
C ASP A 554 -1.14 -30.83 8.39
N THR A 555 -1.02 -32.15 8.58
CA THR A 555 -2.12 -33.01 9.05
C THR A 555 -2.57 -32.66 10.47
N SER A 556 -1.65 -32.26 11.35
CA SER A 556 -2.01 -31.83 12.72
C SER A 556 -2.70 -30.46 12.73
N ARG A 557 -2.28 -29.53 11.85
CA ARG A 557 -2.97 -28.25 11.63
C ARG A 557 -4.38 -28.48 11.08
N GLU A 558 -4.50 -29.27 10.02
CA GLU A 558 -5.80 -29.56 9.37
C GLU A 558 -6.79 -30.25 10.31
N ALA A 559 -6.31 -31.13 11.20
CA ALA A 559 -7.14 -31.72 12.25
C ALA A 559 -7.65 -30.68 13.27
N PHE A 560 -6.82 -29.71 13.66
CA PHE A 560 -7.22 -28.60 14.52
C PHE A 560 -8.19 -27.64 13.81
N GLU A 561 -7.92 -27.28 12.55
CA GLU A 561 -8.81 -26.43 11.74
C GLU A 561 -10.21 -27.07 11.59
N ALA A 562 -10.27 -28.39 11.37
CA ALA A 562 -11.52 -29.15 11.35
C ALA A 562 -12.25 -29.18 12.71
N GLU A 563 -11.50 -29.26 13.83
CA GLU A 563 -12.07 -29.10 15.18
C GLU A 563 -12.70 -27.71 15.35
N MET A 564 -11.99 -26.64 14.96
CA MET A 564 -12.47 -25.27 15.09
C MET A 564 -13.71 -25.01 14.22
N ILE A 565 -13.74 -25.52 12.97
CA ILE A 565 -14.95 -25.48 12.13
C ILE A 565 -16.12 -26.19 12.84
N SER A 566 -15.88 -27.37 13.41
CA SER A 566 -16.92 -28.16 14.09
C SER A 566 -17.46 -27.52 15.37
N LEU A 567 -16.65 -26.74 16.08
CA LEU A 567 -17.03 -26.08 17.35
C LEU A 567 -17.58 -24.67 17.15
N TYR A 568 -17.02 -23.90 16.21
CA TYR A 568 -17.19 -22.45 16.14
C TYR A 568 -17.63 -21.92 14.76
N GLY A 569 -17.73 -22.80 13.75
CA GLY A 569 -18.14 -22.48 12.38
C GLY A 569 -17.03 -21.86 11.51
N VAL A 570 -15.82 -21.68 12.04
CA VAL A 570 -14.65 -21.09 11.37
C VAL A 570 -13.39 -21.85 11.75
N LYS A 571 -12.41 -21.96 10.84
CA LYS A 571 -11.16 -22.70 11.09
C LYS A 571 -10.17 -21.98 12.02
N SER A 572 -10.23 -20.65 12.08
CA SER A 572 -9.30 -19.80 12.83
C SER A 572 -9.87 -18.38 12.99
N ILE A 573 -9.05 -17.46 13.49
CA ILE A 573 -9.34 -16.02 13.58
C ILE A 573 -9.03 -15.33 12.25
N ASN A 574 -9.91 -14.43 11.81
CA ASN A 574 -9.74 -13.57 10.64
C ASN A 574 -8.81 -12.39 10.97
N VAL A 575 -7.70 -12.24 10.24
CA VAL A 575 -6.67 -11.22 10.53
C VAL A 575 -6.81 -10.03 9.57
N ILE A 576 -7.05 -8.87 10.16
CA ILE A 576 -6.90 -7.56 9.52
C ILE A 576 -5.40 -7.24 9.47
N PRO A 577 -4.78 -7.04 8.29
CA PRO A 577 -3.38 -6.62 8.22
C PRO A 577 -3.22 -5.19 8.75
N ARG A 578 -2.22 -4.93 9.60
CA ARG A 578 -2.01 -3.65 10.31
C ARG A 578 -0.57 -3.16 10.09
N PHE A 579 -0.39 -1.87 9.85
CA PHE A 579 0.94 -1.25 9.74
C PHE A 579 1.52 -0.87 11.11
N ALA A 580 2.79 -1.20 11.34
CA ALA A 580 3.61 -0.51 12.33
C ALA A 580 4.06 0.87 11.81
N THR A 581 4.41 1.79 12.71
CA THR A 581 4.91 3.14 12.40
C THR A 581 6.25 3.39 13.10
N ARG A 582 6.96 4.46 12.73
CA ARG A 582 8.13 4.97 13.49
C ARG A 582 7.73 5.73 14.76
N VAL A 583 6.43 5.82 15.09
CA VAL A 583 5.94 6.30 16.39
C VAL A 583 5.84 5.09 17.32
N TYR A 584 6.96 4.76 17.97
CA TYR A 584 7.11 3.53 18.78
C TYR A 584 6.20 3.50 20.02
N PHE A 585 6.02 2.31 20.59
CA PHE A 585 5.07 2.11 21.69
C PHE A 585 5.48 2.85 22.97
N ASP A 586 6.78 2.90 23.27
CA ASP A 586 7.36 3.51 24.46
C ASP A 586 7.86 4.95 24.26
N VAL A 587 7.31 5.70 23.29
CA VAL A 587 7.63 7.13 23.11
C VAL A 587 6.43 8.05 23.29
N SER A 588 6.64 9.11 24.06
CA SER A 588 5.61 10.11 24.43
C SER A 588 6.01 11.55 24.09
N THR A 589 7.28 11.81 23.77
CA THR A 589 7.77 13.12 23.31
C THR A 589 8.59 13.03 22.01
N PRO A 590 8.72 14.13 21.24
CA PRO A 590 9.58 14.20 20.07
C PRO A 590 11.04 13.76 20.32
N THR A 591 11.56 14.05 21.51
CA THR A 591 12.93 13.69 21.90
C THR A 591 13.08 12.19 22.12
N GLU A 592 12.10 11.55 22.77
CA GLU A 592 12.06 10.09 22.94
C GLU A 592 12.02 9.40 21.56
N MET A 593 11.09 9.79 20.69
CA MET A 593 10.94 9.24 19.33
C MET A 593 12.21 9.39 18.48
N ALA A 594 12.82 10.58 18.46
CA ALA A 594 14.04 10.81 17.68
C ALA A 594 15.26 10.05 18.25
N MET A 595 15.40 9.96 19.57
CA MET A 595 16.50 9.20 20.18
C MET A 595 16.37 7.70 19.94
N GLU A 596 15.16 7.15 20.04
CA GLU A 596 14.92 5.74 19.75
C GLU A 596 15.15 5.41 18.27
N HIS A 597 14.57 6.20 17.36
CA HIS A 597 14.73 5.97 15.92
C HIS A 597 16.21 5.93 15.52
N ASN A 598 17.03 6.83 16.05
CA ASN A 598 18.46 6.84 15.78
C ASN A 598 19.24 5.76 16.54
N SER A 599 18.72 5.24 17.66
CA SER A 599 19.30 4.03 18.29
C SER A 599 19.11 2.77 17.44
N ILE A 600 18.08 2.74 16.58
CA ILE A 600 17.79 1.63 15.66
C ILE A 600 18.41 1.86 14.27
N TYR A 601 18.37 3.08 13.73
CA TYR A 601 18.73 3.36 12.32
C TYR A 601 19.79 4.44 12.10
N GLY A 602 20.22 5.17 13.14
CA GLY A 602 21.23 6.23 13.02
C GLY A 602 22.64 5.68 12.81
N PRO A 603 23.64 6.51 12.44
CA PRO A 603 25.02 6.08 12.20
C PRO A 603 25.76 5.51 13.43
N ASN A 604 25.17 5.64 14.63
CA ASN A 604 25.68 5.07 15.88
C ASN A 604 24.66 4.09 16.51
N CYS A 605 23.81 3.47 15.69
CA CYS A 605 22.78 2.52 16.10
C CYS A 605 23.34 1.35 16.94
N LYS A 606 22.52 0.90 17.89
CA LYS A 606 22.86 -0.16 18.87
C LYS A 606 22.20 -1.50 18.53
N THR A 607 21.13 -1.47 17.75
CA THR A 607 20.24 -2.60 17.44
C THR A 607 19.99 -2.81 15.95
N CYS A 608 20.65 -2.03 15.10
CA CYS A 608 20.61 -2.17 13.65
C CYS A 608 21.12 -3.52 13.16
N ASP A 609 20.47 -4.04 12.11
CA ASP A 609 21.13 -4.90 11.14
C ASP A 609 22.13 -4.06 10.31
N ALA A 610 23.24 -4.65 9.89
CA ALA A 610 24.27 -3.97 9.09
C ALA A 610 23.81 -3.69 7.64
N SER A 611 22.59 -4.09 7.27
CA SER A 611 22.00 -3.89 5.95
C SER A 611 21.54 -2.45 5.68
N PHE A 612 21.21 -1.64 6.70
CA PHE A 612 20.77 -0.26 6.51
C PHE A 612 21.05 0.66 7.72
N GLN A 613 21.58 1.86 7.45
CA GLN A 613 21.80 2.95 8.40
C GLN A 613 21.65 4.31 7.70
N TYR A 614 21.15 5.33 8.39
CA TYR A 614 21.18 6.72 7.93
C TYR A 614 22.58 7.34 8.12
N GLN A 615 22.91 8.36 7.30
CA GLN A 615 24.23 9.02 7.35
C GLN A 615 24.39 9.98 8.54
N HIS A 616 23.27 10.42 9.13
CA HIS A 616 23.20 11.29 10.32
C HIS A 616 22.06 10.84 11.23
N ASP A 617 22.10 11.26 12.50
CA ASP A 617 20.97 11.08 13.41
C ASP A 617 19.83 12.02 12.96
N LEU A 618 18.68 11.45 12.57
CA LEU A 618 17.53 12.18 12.04
C LEU A 618 16.80 12.98 13.13
N SER A 619 16.34 14.18 12.80
CA SER A 619 15.44 14.95 13.67
C SER A 619 14.01 14.40 13.67
N PHE A 620 13.25 14.71 14.71
CA PHE A 620 11.82 14.37 14.80
C PHE A 620 11.02 14.78 13.56
N GLN A 621 11.30 15.98 13.00
CA GLN A 621 10.61 16.48 11.82
C GLN A 621 10.95 15.64 10.57
N GLU A 622 12.20 15.26 10.38
CA GLU A 622 12.61 14.37 9.28
C GLU A 622 11.92 13.00 9.36
N ILE A 623 11.79 12.43 10.56
CA ILE A 623 11.13 11.14 10.78
C ILE A 623 9.61 11.25 10.53
N ILE A 624 8.96 12.34 10.97
CA ILE A 624 7.53 12.57 10.76
C ILE A 624 7.19 12.94 9.31
N ASP A 625 8.04 13.67 8.59
CA ASP A 625 7.87 13.90 7.14
C ASP A 625 8.04 12.59 6.35
N LEU A 626 8.99 11.71 6.75
CA LEU A 626 9.16 10.38 6.16
C LEU A 626 7.94 9.47 6.38
N GLU A 627 7.43 9.38 7.61
CA GLU A 627 6.16 8.71 7.91
C GLU A 627 5.02 9.26 7.04
N GLY A 628 4.83 10.59 7.03
CA GLY A 628 3.75 11.23 6.28
C GLY A 628 3.79 10.98 4.77
N PHE A 629 4.99 10.85 4.20
CA PHE A 629 5.18 10.43 2.81
C PHE A 629 4.78 8.97 2.57
N GLU A 630 5.25 8.03 3.40
CA GLU A 630 4.92 6.61 3.25
C GLU A 630 3.42 6.33 3.45
N VAL A 631 2.81 6.97 4.45
CA VAL A 631 1.40 6.80 4.80
C VAL A 631 0.47 7.48 3.78
N ALA A 632 0.84 8.65 3.26
CA ALA A 632 0.12 9.26 2.13
C ALA A 632 0.12 8.35 0.90
N ARG A 633 1.24 7.67 0.62
CA ARG A 633 1.35 6.69 -0.48
C ARG A 633 0.47 5.46 -0.26
N ASN A 634 0.36 4.97 0.98
CA ASN A 634 -0.58 3.90 1.35
C ASN A 634 -2.04 4.33 1.15
N MET A 635 -2.43 5.53 1.61
CA MET A 635 -3.78 6.06 1.43
C MET A 635 -4.14 6.27 -0.06
N LEU A 636 -3.21 6.79 -0.87
CA LEU A 636 -3.40 6.97 -2.32
C LEU A 636 -3.39 5.63 -3.09
N SER A 637 -2.80 4.56 -2.54
CA SER A 637 -2.95 3.19 -3.02
C SER A 637 -4.17 2.47 -2.41
N LEU A 638 -5.12 3.23 -1.84
CA LEU A 638 -6.37 2.78 -1.22
C LEU A 638 -6.18 1.61 -0.25
N ARG A 639 -5.05 1.59 0.48
CA ARG A 639 -4.79 0.60 1.53
C ARG A 639 -5.72 0.86 2.72
N THR A 640 -6.37 -0.20 3.18
CA THR A 640 -7.43 -0.18 4.21
C THR A 640 -6.92 -0.65 5.58
N ASP A 641 -5.63 -0.95 5.68
CA ASP A 641 -4.92 -1.37 6.90
C ASP A 641 -4.96 -0.26 7.99
N PRO A 642 -5.28 -0.59 9.25
CA PRO A 642 -5.02 0.31 10.38
C PRO A 642 -3.53 0.53 10.62
N TYR A 643 -3.25 1.54 11.44
CA TYR A 643 -1.92 1.88 11.92
C TYR A 643 -1.85 1.70 13.44
N MET A 644 -0.78 1.07 13.90
CA MET A 644 -0.51 0.74 15.30
C MET A 644 0.14 1.92 16.04
N PHE A 645 -0.48 2.31 17.15
CA PHE A 645 0.02 3.24 18.16
C PHE A 645 -0.30 2.68 19.55
N HIS A 646 0.21 3.31 20.60
CA HIS A 646 -0.04 2.93 22.00
C HIS A 646 -0.38 4.18 22.81
N GLN A 647 -1.00 4.01 23.99
CA GLN A 647 -1.53 5.11 24.81
C GLN A 647 -0.53 6.27 25.07
N ALA A 648 0.78 5.96 25.17
CA ALA A 648 1.82 6.96 25.38
C ALA A 648 1.97 7.97 24.22
N ASN A 649 1.61 7.58 22.99
CA ASN A 649 1.69 8.43 21.80
C ASN A 649 0.61 9.54 21.80
N LEU A 650 -0.44 9.40 22.63
CA LEU A 650 -1.51 10.37 22.82
C LEU A 650 -1.12 11.51 23.79
N ARG A 651 0.09 11.52 24.34
CA ARG A 651 0.56 12.57 25.25
C ARG A 651 0.60 13.94 24.58
N VAL A 652 -0.22 14.87 25.04
CA VAL A 652 -0.26 16.25 24.57
C VAL A 652 0.86 17.07 25.26
N ASN A 653 1.84 17.53 24.49
CA ASN A 653 2.98 18.30 25.00
C ASN A 653 3.49 19.35 24.00
N ASP A 654 4.48 20.17 24.37
CA ASP A 654 5.14 21.09 23.44
C ASP A 654 6.07 20.30 22.51
N MET A 655 5.76 20.33 21.22
CA MET A 655 6.47 19.58 20.17
C MET A 655 7.83 20.20 19.80
N GLY A 656 8.49 20.89 20.74
CA GLY A 656 9.75 21.61 20.55
C GLY A 656 9.66 22.87 19.68
N SER A 657 8.45 23.23 19.25
CA SER A 657 8.18 24.30 18.28
C SER A 657 7.22 25.38 18.81
N GLY A 658 6.82 25.31 20.09
CA GLY A 658 5.74 26.13 20.64
C GLY A 658 4.34 25.71 20.17
N LYS A 659 4.23 24.55 19.52
CA LYS A 659 2.95 23.90 19.16
C LYS A 659 2.67 22.83 20.21
N THR A 660 1.57 22.98 20.92
CA THR A 660 1.04 21.91 21.79
C THR A 660 0.28 20.90 20.94
N ALA A 661 0.72 19.63 20.94
CA ALA A 661 0.06 18.51 20.26
C ALA A 661 0.58 17.17 20.81
N SER A 662 0.05 16.05 20.31
CA SER A 662 0.61 14.70 20.55
C SER A 662 1.47 14.19 19.39
N LEU A 663 2.17 13.06 19.61
CA LEU A 663 2.89 12.35 18.55
C LEU A 663 1.93 11.81 17.48
N LEU A 664 0.76 11.30 17.90
CA LEU A 664 -0.29 10.87 16.97
C LEU A 664 -0.81 12.03 16.12
N GLU A 665 -1.09 13.21 16.70
CA GLU A 665 -1.54 14.38 15.94
C GLU A 665 -0.51 14.81 14.88
N ALA A 666 0.78 14.82 15.24
CA ALA A 666 1.85 15.16 14.31
C ALA A 666 1.96 14.15 13.16
N TRP A 667 1.82 12.85 13.46
CA TRP A 667 1.79 11.80 12.45
C TRP A 667 0.57 11.89 11.53
N ILE A 668 -0.63 12.12 12.09
CA ILE A 668 -1.88 12.26 11.31
C ILE A 668 -1.79 13.48 10.39
N GLU A 669 -1.37 14.64 10.89
CA GLU A 669 -1.25 15.85 10.07
C GLU A 669 -0.19 15.71 8.96
N SER A 670 0.93 15.04 9.24
CA SER A 670 1.96 14.77 8.23
C SER A 670 1.46 13.80 7.15
N SER A 671 0.72 12.76 7.54
CA SER A 671 0.14 11.77 6.63
C SER A 671 -0.96 12.36 5.75
N LEU A 672 -1.80 13.24 6.33
CA LEU A 672 -2.91 13.90 5.64
C LEU A 672 -2.48 15.10 4.79
N LYS A 673 -1.25 15.62 4.98
CA LYS A 673 -0.64 16.71 4.20
C LYS A 673 -0.82 16.51 2.69
N TRP A 674 -0.19 15.48 2.13
CA TRP A 674 -0.20 15.26 0.68
C TRP A 674 -1.57 14.84 0.15
N VAL A 675 -2.32 14.03 0.89
CA VAL A 675 -3.69 13.62 0.51
C VAL A 675 -4.60 14.84 0.39
N SER A 676 -4.54 15.76 1.37
CA SER A 676 -5.31 17.01 1.34
C SER A 676 -4.78 18.05 0.36
N GLU A 677 -3.48 18.07 0.06
CA GLU A 677 -2.92 18.98 -0.94
C GLU A 677 -3.35 18.56 -2.36
N TYR A 678 -3.29 17.26 -2.67
CA TYR A 678 -3.45 16.74 -4.03
C TYR A 678 -4.89 16.35 -4.37
N THR A 679 -5.72 15.96 -3.40
CA THR A 679 -7.05 15.36 -3.66
C THR A 679 -8.21 16.01 -2.90
N THR A 680 -9.42 15.62 -3.27
CA THR A 680 -10.70 15.93 -2.60
C THR A 680 -11.35 14.68 -1.98
N PHE A 681 -10.56 13.65 -1.65
CA PHE A 681 -11.07 12.49 -0.90
C PHE A 681 -11.60 12.89 0.48
N SER A 682 -12.63 12.19 0.94
CA SER A 682 -13.01 12.16 2.35
C SER A 682 -12.31 11.03 3.09
N LEU A 683 -12.27 11.11 4.43
CA LEU A 683 -11.65 10.12 5.31
C LEU A 683 -12.70 9.29 6.02
N GLN A 684 -12.48 7.98 6.17
CA GLN A 684 -13.36 7.11 6.95
C GLN A 684 -12.58 6.30 7.99
N SER A 685 -13.19 6.07 9.15
CA SER A 685 -12.75 5.14 10.19
C SER A 685 -13.90 4.21 10.56
N TYR A 686 -13.58 2.98 10.94
CA TYR A 686 -14.55 1.93 11.22
C TYR A 686 -14.19 1.23 12.53
N LYS A 687 -15.18 0.95 13.38
CA LYS A 687 -14.98 0.06 14.54
C LYS A 687 -14.47 -1.30 14.02
N MET A 688 -13.54 -1.96 14.71
CA MET A 688 -12.80 -3.11 14.17
C MET A 688 -13.69 -4.23 13.60
N ASP A 689 -14.86 -4.52 14.18
CA ASP A 689 -15.82 -5.48 13.61
C ASP A 689 -16.31 -5.08 12.19
N ALA A 690 -16.53 -3.78 11.96
CA ALA A 690 -16.98 -3.26 10.67
C ALA A 690 -15.81 -3.12 9.68
N LEU A 691 -14.59 -2.89 10.17
CA LEU A 691 -13.40 -2.94 9.33
C LEU A 691 -13.11 -4.37 8.84
N ALA A 692 -13.28 -5.37 9.71
CA ALA A 692 -13.23 -6.78 9.33
C ALA A 692 -14.29 -7.12 8.26
N GLU A 693 -15.49 -6.55 8.36
CA GLU A 693 -16.56 -6.74 7.39
C GLU A 693 -16.25 -6.08 6.03
N VAL A 694 -15.67 -4.87 6.02
CA VAL A 694 -15.15 -4.24 4.79
C VAL A 694 -14.10 -5.14 4.12
N TYR A 695 -13.17 -5.71 4.90
CA TYR A 695 -12.19 -6.67 4.40
C TYR A 695 -12.81 -7.99 3.90
N ARG A 696 -13.82 -8.53 4.60
CA ARG A 696 -14.55 -9.75 4.20
C ARG A 696 -15.27 -9.54 2.86
N LEU A 697 -16.05 -8.47 2.74
CA LEU A 697 -16.77 -8.12 1.51
C LEU A 697 -15.82 -7.81 0.36
N ARG A 698 -14.68 -7.15 0.63
CA ARG A 698 -13.61 -6.94 -0.35
C ARG A 698 -13.06 -8.26 -0.88
N LYS A 699 -12.79 -9.23 0.00
CA LYS A 699 -12.33 -10.57 -0.40
C LYS A 699 -13.41 -11.35 -1.16
N GLU A 700 -14.62 -11.41 -0.63
CA GLU A 700 -15.71 -12.16 -1.28
C GLU A 700 -16.05 -11.62 -2.66
N ARG A 701 -16.02 -10.29 -2.86
CA ARG A 701 -16.18 -9.67 -4.19
C ARG A 701 -15.06 -10.08 -5.15
N ASP A 702 -13.80 -10.03 -4.72
CA ASP A 702 -12.65 -10.41 -5.53
C ASP A 702 -12.66 -11.92 -5.89
N ASP A 703 -13.09 -12.78 -4.97
CA ASP A 703 -13.19 -14.24 -5.13
C ASP A 703 -14.47 -14.68 -5.92
N CYS A 704 -15.31 -13.74 -6.38
CA CYS A 704 -16.64 -14.03 -6.95
C CYS A 704 -16.71 -14.04 -8.49
N ASP A 705 -15.59 -14.01 -9.22
CA ASP A 705 -15.56 -14.03 -10.70
C ASP A 705 -16.52 -13.01 -11.36
N ILE A 706 -16.59 -11.78 -10.82
CA ILE A 706 -17.54 -10.76 -11.27
C ILE A 706 -17.14 -10.23 -12.65
N THR A 707 -18.00 -10.41 -13.64
CA THR A 707 -17.81 -9.91 -15.01
C THR A 707 -18.76 -8.77 -15.32
N GLY A 708 -18.30 -7.79 -16.11
CA GLY A 708 -19.11 -6.69 -16.63
C GLY A 708 -19.09 -6.64 -18.15
N LYS A 709 -20.23 -6.31 -18.76
CA LYS A 709 -20.40 -6.18 -20.22
C LYS A 709 -21.23 -4.93 -20.56
N ILE A 710 -20.63 -3.97 -21.25
CA ILE A 710 -21.28 -2.73 -21.69
C ILE A 710 -21.84 -2.95 -23.10
N HIS A 711 -23.15 -2.74 -23.25
CA HIS A 711 -23.88 -2.86 -24.51
C HIS A 711 -23.94 -1.51 -25.19
N TYR A 712 -23.58 -1.46 -26.47
CA TYR A 712 -23.62 -0.27 -27.31
C TYR A 712 -24.72 -0.39 -28.34
N ALA A 713 -25.51 0.67 -28.48
CA ALA A 713 -26.43 0.83 -29.59
C ALA A 713 -26.08 2.10 -30.37
N LYS A 714 -25.86 1.97 -31.69
CA LYS A 714 -25.50 3.09 -32.60
C LYS A 714 -24.33 3.94 -32.08
N GLY A 715 -23.27 3.28 -31.61
CA GLY A 715 -22.05 3.91 -31.11
C GLY A 715 -22.12 4.55 -29.72
N LYS A 716 -23.23 4.40 -28.98
CA LYS A 716 -23.38 4.89 -27.59
C LYS A 716 -23.61 3.72 -26.61
N PRO A 717 -23.04 3.76 -25.39
CA PRO A 717 -23.40 2.81 -24.35
C PRO A 717 -24.86 3.01 -23.93
N VAL A 718 -25.61 1.92 -23.79
CA VAL A 718 -27.04 1.94 -23.39
C VAL A 718 -27.34 1.10 -22.16
N LYS A 719 -26.52 0.10 -21.85
CA LYS A 719 -26.71 -0.81 -20.71
C LYS A 719 -25.37 -1.36 -20.22
N LEU A 720 -25.18 -1.52 -18.92
CA LEU A 720 -24.16 -2.39 -18.33
C LEU A 720 -24.87 -3.65 -17.79
N THR A 721 -24.42 -4.82 -18.21
CA THR A 721 -24.78 -6.10 -17.58
C THR A 721 -23.64 -6.52 -16.66
N VAL A 722 -23.94 -6.80 -15.39
CA VAL A 722 -23.01 -7.38 -14.41
C VAL A 722 -23.44 -8.83 -14.15
N SER A 723 -22.50 -9.77 -14.11
CA SER A 723 -22.80 -11.20 -13.92
C SER A 723 -21.71 -11.93 -13.13
N SER A 724 -22.14 -12.87 -12.28
CA SER A 724 -21.27 -13.82 -11.57
C SER A 724 -21.95 -15.19 -11.48
N GLN A 725 -21.15 -16.25 -11.38
CA GLN A 725 -21.59 -17.62 -11.07
C GLN A 725 -22.18 -17.76 -9.66
N ASN A 726 -21.82 -16.87 -8.74
CA ASN A 726 -22.17 -16.90 -7.32
C ASN A 726 -22.95 -15.65 -6.90
N ALA A 727 -23.62 -15.71 -5.74
CA ALA A 727 -24.29 -14.55 -5.15
C ALA A 727 -23.32 -13.76 -4.27
N CYS A 728 -23.01 -12.53 -4.66
CA CYS A 728 -22.15 -11.61 -3.92
C CYS A 728 -22.58 -10.14 -4.15
N GLN A 729 -21.90 -9.20 -3.50
CA GLN A 729 -22.08 -7.76 -3.68
C GLN A 729 -21.08 -7.24 -4.72
N ALA A 730 -21.57 -6.62 -5.80
CA ALA A 730 -20.72 -5.88 -6.73
C ALA A 730 -20.75 -4.37 -6.42
N LYS A 731 -19.59 -3.72 -6.52
CA LYS A 731 -19.44 -2.27 -6.42
C LYS A 731 -19.33 -1.67 -7.82
N LEU A 732 -20.22 -0.74 -8.16
CA LEU A 732 -20.15 0.02 -9.42
C LEU A 732 -19.84 1.48 -9.12
N THR A 733 -18.67 1.96 -9.54
CA THR A 733 -18.31 3.38 -9.45
C THR A 733 -18.63 4.08 -10.77
N TYR A 734 -19.34 5.21 -10.68
CA TYR A 734 -19.41 6.24 -11.70
C TYR A 734 -18.78 7.54 -11.18
N THR A 735 -17.90 8.16 -11.96
CA THR A 735 -17.28 9.45 -11.64
C THR A 735 -17.19 10.36 -12.86
N GLN A 736 -17.34 11.67 -12.65
CA GLN A 736 -17.39 12.62 -13.78
C GLN A 736 -16.00 12.86 -14.38
N THR A 737 -15.88 12.64 -15.69
CA THR A 737 -14.67 12.90 -16.48
C THR A 737 -15.00 13.15 -17.96
N ALA A 738 -14.03 13.61 -18.76
CA ALA A 738 -14.17 13.87 -20.20
C ALA A 738 -14.76 12.64 -20.93
N GLY A 739 -15.93 12.81 -21.55
CA GLY A 739 -16.62 11.73 -22.28
C GLY A 739 -17.49 10.79 -21.42
N SER A 740 -17.57 10.98 -20.09
CA SER A 740 -18.38 10.13 -19.18
C SER A 740 -19.91 10.32 -19.30
N GLY A 741 -20.39 11.29 -20.07
CA GLY A 741 -21.80 11.71 -20.06
C GLY A 741 -22.81 10.61 -20.42
N ASP A 742 -22.54 9.83 -21.48
CA ASP A 742 -23.40 8.68 -21.84
C ASP A 742 -23.22 7.50 -20.86
N TYR A 743 -22.08 7.43 -20.17
CA TYR A 743 -21.71 6.37 -19.22
C TYR A 743 -22.30 6.59 -17.82
N LYS A 744 -23.19 7.57 -17.63
CA LYS A 744 -23.87 7.79 -16.35
C LYS A 744 -25.00 6.76 -16.14
N PRO A 745 -24.97 5.96 -15.05
CA PRO A 745 -26.06 5.04 -14.71
C PRO A 745 -27.39 5.77 -14.51
N LEU A 746 -28.48 5.15 -14.98
CA LEU A 746 -29.84 5.59 -14.69
C LEU A 746 -30.28 5.03 -13.34
N VAL A 747 -30.13 5.83 -12.27
CA VAL A 747 -30.62 5.53 -10.92
C VAL A 747 -32.16 5.63 -10.85
N ARG A 748 -32.83 4.73 -11.58
CA ARG A 748 -34.20 4.31 -11.28
C ARG A 748 -34.08 3.23 -10.20
N THR A 749 -34.79 3.43 -9.09
CA THR A 749 -34.68 2.66 -7.84
C THR A 749 -34.41 1.17 -8.06
N LEU A 750 -33.21 0.69 -7.70
CA LEU A 750 -32.68 -0.65 -8.00
C LEU A 750 -33.38 -1.82 -7.26
N ALA A 751 -34.56 -1.59 -6.68
CA ALA A 751 -35.48 -2.64 -6.22
C ALA A 751 -36.15 -3.33 -7.43
N GLY A 752 -35.37 -4.06 -8.23
CA GLY A 752 -35.67 -4.27 -9.65
C GLY A 752 -35.34 -5.63 -10.27
N ASN A 753 -35.67 -6.75 -9.60
CA ASN A 753 -35.69 -8.11 -10.17
C ASN A 753 -34.34 -8.71 -10.64
N VAL A 754 -33.65 -9.44 -9.74
CA VAL A 754 -32.65 -10.45 -10.14
C VAL A 754 -33.30 -11.48 -11.07
N ARG A 755 -32.93 -11.49 -12.35
CA ARG A 755 -33.42 -12.48 -13.31
C ARG A 755 -32.58 -13.76 -13.22
N ARG A 756 -33.01 -14.70 -12.37
CA ARG A 756 -32.50 -16.08 -12.41
C ARG A 756 -32.85 -16.72 -13.75
N GLN A 757 -31.91 -16.79 -14.68
CA GLN A 757 -32.12 -17.43 -15.97
C GLN A 757 -31.92 -18.94 -15.85
N ALA A 758 -32.97 -19.65 -15.48
CA ALA A 758 -32.96 -21.11 -15.41
C ALA A 758 -32.76 -21.72 -16.81
N VAL A 759 -31.56 -22.21 -17.10
CA VAL A 759 -31.29 -23.04 -18.27
C VAL A 759 -32.05 -24.36 -18.11
N SER A 760 -32.85 -24.74 -19.12
CA SER A 760 -33.69 -25.94 -19.06
C SER A 760 -32.89 -27.20 -19.39
N GLY A 761 -31.92 -27.53 -18.54
CA GLY A 761 -31.06 -28.73 -18.59
C GLY A 761 -31.13 -29.52 -17.28
N GLY A 762 -30.93 -30.83 -17.36
CA GLY A 762 -31.12 -31.76 -16.23
C GLY A 762 -29.89 -31.94 -15.34
N SER A 763 -29.30 -30.87 -14.84
CA SER A 763 -28.13 -30.88 -13.94
C SER A 763 -28.28 -29.85 -12.82
N THR A 764 -27.58 -30.03 -11.70
CA THR A 764 -27.44 -29.01 -10.66
C THR A 764 -26.38 -27.99 -11.10
N GLU A 765 -26.75 -27.12 -12.04
CA GLU A 765 -25.91 -26.06 -12.57
C GLU A 765 -25.93 -24.81 -11.68
N ASN A 766 -24.80 -24.10 -11.63
CA ASN A 766 -24.70 -22.80 -10.96
C ASN A 766 -25.67 -21.82 -11.65
N VAL A 767 -26.43 -21.06 -10.85
CA VAL A 767 -27.41 -20.11 -11.40
C VAL A 767 -26.77 -18.74 -11.46
N ASP A 768 -26.21 -18.41 -12.63
CA ASP A 768 -25.62 -17.10 -12.92
C ASP A 768 -26.55 -15.98 -12.46
N THR A 769 -26.03 -15.12 -11.59
CA THR A 769 -26.74 -13.97 -11.04
C THR A 769 -26.40 -12.76 -11.89
N THR A 770 -27.40 -12.25 -12.63
CA THR A 770 -27.25 -11.14 -13.56
C THR A 770 -28.06 -9.91 -13.14
N ILE A 771 -27.41 -8.75 -13.17
CA ILE A 771 -28.00 -7.42 -12.92
C ILE A 771 -27.79 -6.55 -14.16
N ASP A 772 -28.86 -5.93 -14.64
CA ASP A 772 -28.85 -4.97 -15.76
C ASP A 772 -29.01 -3.54 -15.24
N VAL A 773 -28.11 -2.64 -15.67
CA VAL A 773 -28.09 -1.22 -15.32
C VAL A 773 -28.23 -0.40 -16.61
N ASP A 774 -29.35 0.31 -16.77
CA ASP A 774 -29.56 1.21 -17.92
C ASP A 774 -28.62 2.44 -17.85
N MET A 775 -28.19 2.96 -19.00
CA MET A 775 -27.23 4.07 -19.12
C MET A 775 -27.84 5.33 -19.76
N GLY A 776 -27.12 6.45 -19.75
CA GLY A 776 -27.55 7.73 -20.34
C GLY A 776 -28.33 8.64 -19.38
N GLY A 777 -27.95 8.66 -18.10
CA GLY A 777 -28.56 9.54 -17.09
C GLY A 777 -28.30 11.04 -17.32
N SER A 778 -29.28 11.90 -16.96
CA SER A 778 -29.13 13.37 -17.08
C SER A 778 -28.00 13.89 -16.19
N ALA A 779 -27.19 14.81 -16.73
CA ALA A 779 -25.98 15.33 -16.09
C ALA A 779 -26.21 16.27 -14.89
N ASN A 780 -27.45 16.56 -14.51
CA ASN A 780 -27.83 17.67 -13.61
C ASN A 780 -27.26 17.61 -12.18
N ASN A 781 -26.75 16.46 -11.75
CA ASN A 781 -26.02 16.30 -10.48
C ASN A 781 -24.59 15.89 -10.85
N GLY A 782 -23.64 16.84 -10.74
CA GLY A 782 -22.21 16.61 -10.90
C GLY A 782 -21.58 16.14 -9.59
N VAL A 783 -21.94 14.93 -9.19
CA VAL A 783 -21.44 14.25 -7.97
C VAL A 783 -21.12 12.82 -8.38
N ASP A 784 -19.98 12.30 -7.92
CA ASP A 784 -19.61 10.91 -8.10
C ASP A 784 -20.64 9.98 -7.43
N GLN A 785 -20.84 8.80 -8.00
CA GLN A 785 -21.86 7.85 -7.56
C GLN A 785 -21.24 6.46 -7.47
N GLU A 786 -21.10 5.96 -6.24
CA GLU A 786 -20.92 4.53 -6.02
C GLU A 786 -22.30 3.88 -5.83
N ILE A 787 -22.50 2.72 -6.44
CA ILE A 787 -23.75 1.97 -6.41
C ILE A 787 -23.45 0.54 -5.97
N ASP A 788 -24.13 0.13 -4.89
CA ASP A 788 -24.18 -1.26 -4.46
C ASP A 788 -25.14 -2.07 -5.33
N LEU A 789 -24.66 -3.18 -5.89
CA LEU A 789 -25.42 -4.10 -6.72
C LEU A 789 -25.51 -5.45 -5.99
N GLU A 790 -26.65 -5.71 -5.35
CA GLU A 790 -26.88 -6.88 -4.51
C GLU A 790 -27.58 -8.04 -5.23
N GLY A 791 -27.02 -9.25 -5.07
CA GLY A 791 -27.70 -10.53 -5.31
C GLY A 791 -28.75 -10.90 -4.24
N SER A 792 -29.60 -9.95 -3.83
CA SER A 792 -30.64 -10.06 -2.79
C SER A 792 -30.18 -10.43 -1.37
N GLY A 793 -30.02 -9.42 -0.49
CA GLY A 793 -30.11 -9.60 0.96
C GLY A 793 -28.78 -9.59 1.70
N ILE A 794 -27.86 -8.70 1.32
CA ILE A 794 -26.57 -8.49 2.01
C ILE A 794 -26.57 -7.07 2.56
N GLU A 795 -26.75 -6.89 3.86
CA GLU A 795 -26.70 -5.56 4.49
C GLU A 795 -25.29 -4.97 4.38
N THR A 796 -25.16 -3.76 3.85
CA THR A 796 -23.87 -3.11 3.66
C THR A 796 -23.40 -2.38 4.93
N PRO A 797 -22.11 -2.50 5.33
CA PRO A 797 -21.60 -1.88 6.54
C PRO A 797 -21.57 -0.36 6.38
N SER A 798 -22.53 0.33 6.98
CA SER A 798 -22.54 1.78 7.06
C SER A 798 -21.52 2.26 8.10
N PRO A 799 -20.68 3.29 7.80
CA PRO A 799 -19.85 3.91 8.82
C PRO A 799 -20.72 4.61 9.87
N VAL A 800 -20.47 4.34 11.16
CA VAL A 800 -20.15 5.39 12.13
C VAL A 800 -20.95 6.72 12.10
N PRO A 801 -22.30 6.84 12.09
CA PRO A 801 -22.91 8.16 12.00
C PRO A 801 -22.63 8.97 13.28
N THR A 802 -21.86 10.06 13.13
CA THR A 802 -21.45 10.96 14.21
C THR A 802 -22.66 11.45 15.03
N PRO A 803 -22.60 11.46 16.38
CA PRO A 803 -23.66 12.06 17.20
C PRO A 803 -23.90 13.52 16.80
N ALA A 804 -25.16 13.87 16.49
CA ALA A 804 -25.51 15.21 16.08
C ALA A 804 -25.35 16.20 17.26
N ALA A 805 -24.36 17.10 17.14
CA ALA A 805 -24.07 18.11 18.17
C ALA A 805 -25.31 18.97 18.48
N SER A 806 -25.81 18.86 19.71
CA SER A 806 -27.00 19.55 20.16
C SER A 806 -26.67 20.92 20.76
N VAL A 807 -27.60 21.87 20.61
CA VAL A 807 -27.61 23.23 21.20
C VAL A 807 -26.59 24.23 20.62
N THR A 808 -27.11 25.17 19.83
CA THR A 808 -26.50 26.51 19.67
C THR A 808 -26.85 27.37 20.90
N PRO A 809 -25.95 28.28 21.34
CA PRO A 809 -26.28 29.67 21.03
C PRO A 809 -25.08 30.56 20.63
N THR A 810 -25.40 31.56 19.83
CA THR A 810 -24.54 32.59 19.22
C THR A 810 -23.57 33.31 20.16
N VAL A 811 -22.26 33.14 19.92
CA VAL A 811 -21.23 34.17 20.17
C VAL A 811 -20.22 34.12 19.01
N SER A 812 -19.91 35.27 18.40
CA SER A 812 -18.89 35.38 17.33
C SER A 812 -17.55 35.88 17.88
N PRO A 813 -16.46 35.10 17.81
CA PRO A 813 -15.10 35.63 17.89
C PRO A 813 -14.71 36.27 16.54
N SER A 814 -13.96 37.37 16.57
CA SER A 814 -13.42 37.99 15.36
C SER A 814 -12.25 37.16 14.82
N MET A 815 -12.35 36.65 13.59
CA MET A 815 -11.23 35.95 12.95
C MET A 815 -10.10 36.93 12.60
N THR A 816 -8.95 36.72 13.22
CA THR A 816 -7.70 37.37 12.80
C THR A 816 -7.05 36.47 11.75
N ALA A 817 -6.98 36.92 10.51
CA ALA A 817 -6.29 36.15 9.46
C ALA A 817 -4.78 36.11 9.74
N PHE A 818 -4.17 34.93 9.64
CA PHE A 818 -2.72 34.74 9.70
C PHE A 818 -2.15 34.35 8.33
N PRO A 819 -0.87 34.67 8.04
CA PRO A 819 -0.39 34.77 6.67
C PRO A 819 0.13 33.44 6.10
N THR A 820 -0.06 33.27 4.80
CA THR A 820 0.59 32.23 4.00
C THR A 820 2.11 32.45 4.01
N LEU A 821 2.87 31.49 4.56
CA LEU A 821 4.35 31.54 4.53
C LEU A 821 4.86 31.11 3.16
N ILE A 822 5.08 32.08 2.28
CA ILE A 822 5.81 31.89 1.03
C ILE A 822 7.32 31.90 1.34
N SER A 823 7.97 30.75 1.21
CA SER A 823 9.42 30.61 1.35
C SER A 823 10.16 31.08 0.09
N SER A 824 10.53 32.37 0.04
CA SER A 824 11.46 32.88 -0.98
C SER A 824 12.86 32.24 -0.81
N PRO A 825 13.56 31.88 -1.89
CA PRO A 825 14.83 31.15 -1.81
C PRO A 825 15.99 32.01 -1.26
N VAL A 826 16.89 31.37 -0.51
CA VAL A 826 18.10 31.98 0.03
C VAL A 826 19.16 32.11 -1.07
N ALA A 827 19.65 33.32 -1.31
CA ALA A 827 20.77 33.57 -2.22
C ALA A 827 22.13 33.31 -1.53
N THR A 828 23.04 32.61 -2.20
CA THR A 828 24.40 32.36 -1.73
C THR A 828 25.28 33.63 -1.75
N PRO A 829 26.25 33.77 -0.82
CA PRO A 829 26.96 35.03 -0.62
C PRO A 829 28.07 35.29 -1.66
N SER A 830 28.23 36.57 -2.03
CA SER A 830 29.39 37.08 -2.76
C SER A 830 30.14 38.14 -1.94
N THR A 831 31.44 38.28 -2.19
CA THR A 831 32.43 38.85 -1.27
C THR A 831 32.41 40.39 -1.13
N SER A 832 32.40 40.87 0.12
CA SER A 832 33.25 41.98 0.65
C SER A 832 33.15 43.41 0.08
N PRO A 833 33.62 44.46 0.81
CA PRO A 833 33.48 44.73 2.24
C PRO A 833 33.16 46.22 2.55
N THR A 834 33.10 46.60 3.85
CA THR A 834 33.11 48.00 4.39
C THR A 834 31.85 48.87 4.09
N THR A 835 31.42 49.86 4.88
CA THR A 835 31.96 50.56 6.08
C THR A 835 30.90 50.85 7.16
N THR A 836 31.25 50.74 8.45
CA THR A 836 30.72 51.60 9.56
C THR A 836 31.55 52.90 9.63
N PRO A 837 31.11 54.02 10.28
CA PRO A 837 30.29 54.16 11.51
C PRO A 837 29.08 55.14 11.31
N THR A 838 28.36 55.76 12.27
CA THR A 838 28.66 56.19 13.66
C THR A 838 27.39 56.48 14.50
N SER A 839 27.56 56.50 15.83
CA SER A 839 26.78 57.07 16.98
C SER A 839 25.62 58.07 16.72
N SER A 840 24.69 58.35 17.66
CA SER A 840 24.81 58.42 19.14
C SER A 840 23.45 58.44 19.90
N GLY A 841 23.46 58.25 21.23
CA GLY A 841 22.34 58.65 22.11
C GLY A 841 22.15 57.85 23.42
N GLN A 842 22.79 58.25 24.54
CA GLN A 842 22.53 57.70 25.89
C GLN A 842 22.92 58.69 27.01
N PRO A 843 22.16 58.77 28.12
CA PRO A 843 22.69 58.60 29.51
C PRO A 843 21.84 57.60 30.34
N ALA A 844 22.30 56.76 31.30
CA ALA A 844 23.25 56.88 32.43
C ALA A 844 22.62 57.61 33.66
N LEU A 845 22.62 57.16 34.94
CA LEU A 845 23.31 56.12 35.77
C LEU A 845 22.37 55.63 36.93
N ALA A 846 22.65 54.69 37.87
CA ALA A 846 23.42 53.42 38.00
C ALA A 846 23.30 52.88 39.49
N VAL A 847 24.19 51.94 39.91
CA VAL A 847 24.60 51.57 41.32
C VAL A 847 24.06 50.24 41.94
N SER A 848 24.95 49.59 42.73
CA SER A 848 24.95 48.24 43.37
C SER A 848 24.52 48.32 44.89
N PRO A 849 24.67 47.32 45.83
CA PRO A 849 25.74 46.29 45.99
C PRO A 849 25.31 44.86 46.47
N ALA A 850 26.31 43.98 46.64
CA ALA A 850 26.21 42.62 47.25
C ALA A 850 26.62 42.61 48.76
N PRO A 851 26.56 41.45 49.45
CA PRO A 851 27.83 40.80 49.88
C PRO A 851 27.85 39.25 49.91
N THR A 852 29.00 38.69 50.32
CA THR A 852 29.45 37.27 50.24
C THR A 852 29.39 36.51 51.57
N VAL A 853 29.61 35.17 51.58
CA VAL A 853 30.63 34.42 52.41
C VAL A 853 30.52 32.88 52.27
N ALA A 854 31.65 32.17 52.38
CA ALA A 854 31.82 30.71 52.57
C ALA A 854 32.95 30.45 53.60
N PRO A 855 33.25 29.21 54.10
CA PRO A 855 34.37 28.43 53.51
C PRO A 855 34.50 26.89 53.82
N SER A 856 35.58 26.27 53.32
CA SER A 856 36.43 25.21 53.95
C SER A 856 36.13 23.69 53.85
N VAL A 857 36.54 23.11 52.72
CA VAL A 857 37.49 21.96 52.53
C VAL A 857 37.95 21.12 53.76
N THR A 858 37.99 19.77 53.61
CA THR A 858 39.06 18.88 54.12
C THR A 858 39.20 17.61 53.24
N ARG A 859 40.39 17.01 53.11
CA ARG A 859 40.63 15.66 52.52
C ARG A 859 41.32 14.75 53.54
N THR A 860 40.96 13.46 53.66
CA THR A 860 41.89 12.43 54.20
C THR A 860 41.50 10.97 53.88
N SER A 861 42.51 10.13 53.66
CA SER A 861 42.63 8.68 53.96
C SER A 861 41.54 7.66 53.57
N ALA A 862 41.94 6.69 52.73
CA ALA A 862 41.67 5.26 52.98
C ALA A 862 42.74 4.70 53.96
N PRO A 863 42.55 3.53 54.62
CA PRO A 863 43.03 2.26 54.02
C PRO A 863 42.28 0.96 54.45
N THR A 864 42.63 -0.16 53.78
CA THR A 864 42.45 -1.59 54.17
C THR A 864 41.03 -2.14 54.45
N GLN A 865 40.61 -3.39 54.17
CA GLN A 865 41.04 -4.61 53.43
C GLN A 865 40.50 -5.83 54.23
N THR A 866 40.32 -7.00 53.60
CA THR A 866 39.73 -8.27 54.12
C THR A 866 38.19 -8.27 54.22
N ASP A 867 37.46 -9.31 53.81
CA ASP A 867 37.85 -10.57 53.13
C ASP A 867 36.74 -11.11 52.20
N ASP A 868 37.07 -12.11 51.38
CA ASP A 868 36.26 -12.62 50.27
C ASP A 868 35.00 -13.43 50.66
N THR A 869 33.99 -13.40 49.80
CA THR A 869 33.56 -14.62 49.06
C THR A 869 32.71 -14.28 47.84
N ALA A 870 32.88 -15.04 46.76
CA ALA A 870 32.23 -14.78 45.47
C ALA A 870 31.01 -15.67 45.21
N THR A 871 30.06 -15.16 44.43
CA THR A 871 29.14 -15.96 43.60
C THR A 871 28.91 -15.19 42.31
N ALA A 872 29.07 -15.85 41.16
CA ALA A 872 28.99 -15.20 39.87
C ALA A 872 27.56 -15.25 39.32
N THR A 873 27.05 -14.10 38.87
CA THR A 873 25.83 -14.02 38.04
C THR A 873 26.28 -13.77 36.61
N ALA A 874 25.93 -14.68 35.69
CA ALA A 874 26.31 -14.55 34.29
C ALA A 874 25.45 -13.51 33.56
N THR A 875 26.07 -12.68 32.73
CA THR A 875 25.36 -11.77 31.82
C THR A 875 24.94 -12.56 30.58
N ALA A 876 23.65 -12.75 30.38
CA ALA A 876 23.10 -13.19 29.10
C ALA A 876 22.79 -11.95 28.23
N THR A 877 23.50 -11.81 27.12
CA THR A 877 23.19 -10.84 26.05
C THR A 877 22.92 -11.66 24.79
N ALA A 878 21.65 -11.75 24.38
CA ALA A 878 21.29 -12.36 23.11
C ALA A 878 21.56 -11.37 21.97
N THR A 879 22.22 -11.84 20.92
CA THR A 879 22.40 -11.12 19.66
C THR A 879 22.43 -12.15 18.55
N SER A 880 21.47 -12.09 17.63
CA SER A 880 21.22 -13.14 16.64
C SER A 880 21.15 -12.57 15.23
N THR A 881 22.31 -12.23 14.67
CA THR A 881 22.46 -12.09 13.22
C THR A 881 22.46 -13.49 12.58
N SER A 882 21.54 -13.72 11.63
CA SER A 882 21.54 -14.91 10.78
C SER A 882 21.92 -14.51 9.35
N THR A 883 23.11 -14.90 8.90
CA THR A 883 23.59 -14.66 7.54
C THR A 883 23.68 -16.00 6.81
N GLU A 884 22.65 -16.35 6.04
CA GLU A 884 22.69 -17.56 5.22
C GLU A 884 23.68 -17.39 4.06
N THR A 885 24.69 -18.25 4.01
CA THR A 885 25.60 -18.39 2.85
C THR A 885 25.46 -19.81 2.34
N GLU A 886 24.91 -19.98 1.15
CA GLU A 886 24.90 -21.30 0.50
C GLU A 886 26.32 -21.80 0.26
N THR A 887 26.56 -23.09 0.50
CA THR A 887 27.72 -23.80 -0.07
C THR A 887 27.38 -25.28 -0.26
N GLN A 888 27.13 -25.68 -1.50
CA GLN A 888 27.06 -27.10 -1.85
C GLN A 888 28.46 -27.72 -1.90
N ALA A 889 28.65 -28.87 -1.25
CA ALA A 889 29.76 -29.77 -1.52
C ALA A 889 29.36 -31.22 -1.21
N SER A 890 29.40 -32.10 -2.20
CA SER A 890 29.13 -33.53 -2.03
C SER A 890 30.42 -34.33 -1.78
N THR A 891 30.40 -35.35 -0.92
CA THR A 891 31.21 -36.56 -1.18
C THR A 891 30.70 -37.83 -0.49
N VAL A 892 30.95 -38.96 -1.14
CA VAL A 892 30.56 -40.34 -0.80
C VAL A 892 31.29 -40.87 0.45
N GLY A 893 30.61 -41.69 1.28
CA GLY A 893 31.26 -42.40 2.40
C GLY A 893 30.46 -43.52 3.10
N SER A 894 30.59 -44.76 2.62
CA SER A 894 30.49 -46.05 3.36
C SER A 894 29.40 -46.32 4.43
N ASN A 895 28.54 -47.31 4.13
CA ASN A 895 27.94 -48.28 5.07
C ASN A 895 29.04 -49.18 5.73
N PRO A 896 28.83 -50.02 6.79
CA PRO A 896 27.61 -50.82 7.05
C PRO A 896 27.24 -51.11 8.55
N GLU A 897 26.22 -51.99 8.73
CA GLU A 897 25.94 -52.85 9.93
C GLU A 897 25.45 -52.18 11.24
N SER A 898 24.58 -52.80 12.07
CA SER A 898 23.74 -54.01 11.94
C SER A 898 22.72 -54.17 13.10
N THR A 899 21.54 -54.80 12.84
CA THR A 899 20.63 -55.54 13.80
C THR A 899 20.02 -54.77 14.99
N SER A 900 18.84 -55.08 15.56
CA SER A 900 17.76 -56.09 15.36
C SER A 900 16.48 -55.60 16.09
N GLY A 901 15.25 -56.10 15.89
CA GLY A 901 14.71 -57.12 14.97
C GLY A 901 13.31 -57.63 15.42
N GLU A 902 12.54 -58.22 14.49
CA GLU A 902 11.29 -59.00 14.67
C GLU A 902 10.05 -58.28 15.28
N THR A 903 8.79 -58.58 14.93
CA THR A 903 8.17 -59.82 14.40
C THR A 903 7.13 -59.53 13.28
N ALA A 904 6.55 -60.55 12.61
CA ALA A 904 5.73 -60.37 11.40
C ALA A 904 4.56 -61.38 11.21
N THR A 905 3.58 -60.96 10.39
CA THR A 905 2.57 -61.72 9.59
C THR A 905 2.03 -60.74 8.52
N GLY A 906 1.78 -61.03 7.23
CA GLY A 906 1.44 -62.27 6.53
C GLY A 906 -0.08 -62.33 6.29
N THR A 907 -0.65 -62.47 5.08
CA THR A 907 -0.15 -62.57 3.67
C THR A 907 -1.01 -61.63 2.75
N ASP A 908 -1.13 -61.67 1.40
CA ASP A 908 -0.75 -62.59 0.31
C ASP A 908 -0.72 -61.88 -1.08
N LEU A 909 -0.63 -62.62 -2.20
CA LEU A 909 -0.71 -62.15 -3.60
C LEU A 909 -1.77 -62.92 -4.43
N PRO A 910 -2.25 -62.37 -5.57
CA PRO A 910 -1.83 -62.97 -6.86
C PRO A 910 -1.63 -61.96 -8.02
N LYS A 911 -1.10 -62.48 -9.15
CA LYS A 911 -0.80 -61.75 -10.40
C LYS A 911 -1.86 -61.97 -11.49
N THR A 912 -1.89 -61.08 -12.49
CA THR A 912 -2.00 -61.30 -13.96
C THR A 912 -1.92 -59.93 -14.64
N ASP A 913 -1.53 -59.71 -15.90
CA ASP A 913 -0.62 -60.31 -16.89
C ASP A 913 -1.01 -59.69 -18.24
N GLY A 914 -0.03 -59.37 -19.09
CA GLY A 914 -0.21 -59.12 -20.54
C GLY A 914 0.05 -57.69 -21.06
N ALA A 915 0.54 -57.48 -22.29
CA ALA A 915 1.42 -58.30 -23.15
C ALA A 915 1.80 -57.54 -24.45
N GLN A 916 3.11 -57.33 -24.70
CA GLN A 916 3.77 -57.17 -26.03
C GLN A 916 3.29 -55.97 -26.92
N SER A 917 4.01 -55.50 -27.96
CA SER A 917 5.25 -55.91 -28.65
C SER A 917 6.13 -54.67 -28.97
N ASN A 918 7.47 -54.73 -28.93
CA ASN A 918 8.39 -54.94 -30.09
C ASN A 918 7.92 -54.34 -31.45
N SER A 919 8.76 -53.70 -32.29
CA SER A 919 10.23 -53.44 -32.31
C SER A 919 10.56 -52.50 -33.50
N GLY A 920 11.70 -51.79 -33.63
CA GLY A 920 12.92 -51.61 -32.82
C GLY A 920 14.10 -51.11 -33.69
N LEU A 921 15.29 -50.91 -33.09
CA LEU A 921 16.66 -50.97 -33.70
C LEU A 921 17.04 -49.96 -34.84
N SER A 922 18.28 -49.44 -34.98
CA SER A 922 19.48 -49.45 -34.11
C SER A 922 20.65 -48.57 -34.64
N THR A 923 21.39 -47.92 -33.74
CA THR A 923 22.88 -47.63 -33.74
C THR A 923 23.61 -47.00 -34.94
N LEU A 924 24.38 -45.92 -34.67
CA LEU A 924 25.87 -45.79 -34.70
C LEU A 924 26.19 -44.39 -34.07
N ALA A 925 27.14 -44.14 -33.14
CA ALA A 925 28.62 -44.22 -33.17
C ALA A 925 29.27 -43.34 -34.27
N MET A 926 30.36 -42.56 -34.07
CA MET A 926 31.14 -42.10 -32.90
C MET A 926 32.14 -41.00 -33.38
N ILE A 927 32.62 -40.12 -32.48
CA ILE A 927 33.97 -39.45 -32.39
C ILE A 927 34.79 -39.16 -33.69
N GLY A 928 35.31 -37.93 -33.89
CA GLY A 928 36.35 -37.72 -34.94
C GLY A 928 36.98 -36.33 -35.23
N ILE A 929 37.62 -35.68 -34.24
CA ILE A 929 38.80 -34.78 -34.31
C ILE A 929 39.32 -34.25 -35.69
N GLY A 930 39.55 -32.92 -35.80
CA GLY A 930 40.91 -32.41 -36.16
C GLY A 930 41.11 -31.37 -37.29
N ALA A 931 41.65 -30.19 -36.91
CA ALA A 931 42.43 -29.21 -37.72
C ALA A 931 41.78 -28.55 -38.97
N GLY A 932 42.21 -27.37 -39.45
CA GLY A 932 43.15 -26.38 -38.88
C GLY A 932 43.99 -25.63 -39.94
N ALA A 933 44.01 -24.28 -39.88
CA ALA A 933 44.79 -23.35 -40.74
C ALA A 933 44.40 -23.32 -42.26
N ALA A 934 44.72 -22.31 -43.08
CA ALA A 934 44.96 -20.85 -42.93
C ALA A 934 45.04 -20.20 -44.36
N VAL A 935 45.38 -18.90 -44.45
CA VAL A 935 45.63 -18.11 -45.70
C VAL A 935 44.33 -17.71 -46.46
N LEU A 936 43.89 -16.47 -46.74
CA LEU A 936 44.42 -15.08 -46.86
C LEU A 936 44.55 -14.59 -48.34
N ILE A 937 44.16 -13.33 -48.60
CA ILE A 937 44.44 -12.43 -49.78
C ILE A 937 43.34 -12.22 -50.87
N LEU A 938 42.79 -10.98 -50.85
CA LEU A 938 42.30 -10.04 -51.90
C LEU A 938 41.42 -10.43 -53.12
N VAL A 939 40.23 -9.79 -53.16
CA VAL A 939 39.73 -8.79 -54.16
C VAL A 939 39.84 -9.06 -55.68
N VAL A 940 38.69 -8.97 -56.39
CA VAL A 940 38.50 -8.25 -57.69
C VAL A 940 36.99 -8.05 -57.99
N LEU A 941 36.61 -6.97 -58.69
CA LEU A 941 35.23 -6.70 -59.20
C LEU A 941 35.01 -7.31 -60.60
N VAL A 942 33.74 -7.60 -60.98
CA VAL A 942 33.15 -7.22 -62.31
C VAL A 942 31.64 -7.52 -62.38
N LEU A 943 30.92 -6.84 -63.29
CA LEU A 943 29.47 -6.93 -63.51
C LEU A 943 29.04 -8.21 -64.27
N GLY A 944 27.77 -8.64 -64.10
CA GLY A 944 27.14 -9.68 -64.91
C GLY A 944 25.60 -9.52 -65.01
N ILE A 945 25.11 -9.02 -66.14
CA ILE A 945 23.68 -8.73 -66.39
C ILE A 945 22.89 -10.00 -66.75
N CYS A 946 21.65 -10.10 -66.28
CA CYS A 946 20.56 -10.75 -67.03
C CYS A 946 19.24 -9.98 -66.88
N LEU A 947 18.40 -10.03 -67.93
CA LEU A 947 17.18 -9.24 -68.09
C LEU A 947 15.97 -10.15 -68.25
N CYS A 948 14.83 -9.76 -67.70
CA CYS A 948 13.56 -9.98 -68.38
C CYS A 948 12.60 -8.81 -68.17
N ARG A 949 11.80 -8.52 -69.19
CA ARG A 949 11.11 -7.25 -69.38
C ARG A 949 9.64 -7.52 -69.70
N ARG A 950 8.73 -6.68 -69.19
CA ARG A 950 7.61 -6.22 -70.04
C ARG A 950 7.05 -4.88 -69.59
N ASP A 951 7.20 -3.87 -70.45
CA ASP A 951 6.68 -2.52 -70.27
C ASP A 951 5.18 -2.45 -70.61
N ALA A 952 4.46 -1.53 -69.96
CA ALA A 952 3.33 -0.80 -70.54
C ALA A 952 3.36 0.64 -70.03
N ARG A 953 3.33 1.64 -70.93
CA ARG A 953 3.44 3.07 -70.60
C ARG A 953 2.11 3.81 -70.83
N ALA A 954 1.89 4.87 -70.06
CA ALA A 954 1.35 6.13 -70.58
C ALA A 954 1.87 7.30 -69.72
N GLU A 955 2.47 8.32 -70.35
CA GLU A 955 2.83 9.60 -69.70
C GLU A 955 1.85 10.71 -70.15
N GLY A 956 1.62 11.71 -69.30
CA GLY A 956 0.79 12.86 -69.64
C GLY A 956 1.02 14.06 -68.71
N LYS A 957 2.05 14.88 -68.99
CA LYS A 957 2.24 16.19 -68.34
C LYS A 957 1.31 17.24 -68.96
N LEU A 958 0.90 18.26 -68.19
CA LEU A 958 1.12 19.69 -68.49
C LEU A 958 0.43 20.65 -67.47
N LEU A 959 1.18 21.70 -67.08
CA LEU A 959 0.75 23.07 -66.73
C LEU A 959 -0.15 23.39 -65.50
N ALA A 960 0.53 23.91 -64.47
CA ALA A 960 0.48 25.32 -64.03
C ALA A 960 -0.71 25.92 -63.24
N SER A 961 -0.36 26.37 -62.02
CA SER A 961 -0.76 27.63 -61.36
C SER A 961 -2.24 28.00 -61.18
N ALA A 962 -2.68 27.93 -59.92
CA ALA A 962 -3.31 29.03 -59.20
C ALA A 962 -2.81 29.01 -57.74
#